data_AF-A5ZR24-F1
#
_entry.id   AF-A5ZR24-F1
#
_cell.length_a   1.000
_cell.length_b   1.000
_cell.length_c   1.000
_cell.angle_alpha   90.00
_cell.angle_beta   90.00
_cell.angle_gamma   90.00
#
_symmetry.space_group_name_H-M   'P 1'
#
loop_
_entity.id
_entity.type
_entity.pdbx_description
1 polymer ?
#
loop_
_entity_poly.entity_id
_entity_poly.type
_entity_poly.pdbx_seq_one_letter_code
_entity_poly.pdbx_strand_id
1 'polypeptide(L)'
;MSKEEMDHMISLCVHDQPAYCVAACPFKVDTKEMLFYASKGNFKKALAIYEKITPFPMILCDGCTAPCEDKCKLCELGDGISIREVERAIVRYGESSKRSSVFRMRKKKKAAIFGSGLFVLFLAGELERKMYPATVYCQEEDYAEYIAAAAAHLSEADCKNEAKRLKAMDLTFEFGCSLDPVFIREKMKLADVVCASEEIAQKLAPEEAADTEIMLREQAGIVSGVTQSVMDAAFAAKRAALTVDLLAQNLSPHGNRGSEGAVTTKLYTNTEGIKGSERIPCGADGYSKEEAVEEAERCIQCHCDECMKSCVYLSEYKKHPGLLAREIYNNTQIIMGDHQMNKPMNSCSLCGQCTVTCPNGFDMSQVCKSARENMVSTDKMPLAPHEFALMDMLFSNSEAFLCRPQPGYETCRYVFFPGCQAGAIAPDVVTEAYEDLCRRTEGGVALMLGCCGAISEWAGRYEMTEKVNEQLKQELAKLGDPMIIAGCPSCMKQLKESLGVRVTGIWEILKEIGLPAQAKGLEIPVAIHDACGARGDAQTQDIIRELLADMGCTVVNTEYSRDLSPCCGYGGLTSCANKEMADKMTEKCLERSDAPYITYCMACRDRFVREGRESRYILELLYGTNAVNMPDISEKRYNRLVLKEKLLKNIWNEELMMEKKDYTVAYTEDAISMMDERMILKSDVERVLSDYRENQEAIFDEETKELVTRSRLGNVTFWVRFVETEEGYLVRRAYSHRMNIMKRVGQ
;
A
#
# COMPACT_ATOMS: atom_id res chain seq x y z
N MET A 1 6.69 -16.04 6.50
CA MET A 1 7.87 -15.15 6.39
C MET A 1 8.56 -15.04 7.73
N SER A 2 9.89 -15.16 7.75
CA SER A 2 10.73 -14.85 8.91
C SER A 2 10.78 -13.33 9.17
N LYS A 3 11.33 -12.93 10.32
CA LYS A 3 11.56 -11.51 10.61
C LYS A 3 12.51 -10.87 9.59
N GLU A 4 13.58 -11.59 9.22
CA GLU A 4 14.58 -11.11 8.26
C GLU A 4 13.97 -10.91 6.86
N GLU A 5 13.14 -11.83 6.41
CA GLU A 5 12.41 -11.71 5.14
C GLU A 5 11.45 -10.51 5.16
N MET A 6 10.77 -10.27 6.29
CA MET A 6 9.89 -9.12 6.46
C MET A 6 10.67 -7.80 6.48
N ASP A 7 11.78 -7.74 7.22
CA ASP A 7 12.64 -6.57 7.28
C ASP A 7 13.24 -6.25 5.89
N HIS A 8 13.61 -7.27 5.11
CA HIS A 8 14.02 -7.13 3.72
C HIS A 8 12.89 -6.56 2.85
N MET A 9 11.67 -7.13 2.91
CA MET A 9 10.52 -6.65 2.16
C MET A 9 10.19 -5.18 2.48
N ILE A 10 10.18 -4.82 3.77
CA ILE A 10 9.95 -3.43 4.21
C ILE A 10 11.05 -2.50 3.67
N SER A 11 12.30 -2.96 3.58
CA SER A 11 13.42 -2.16 3.08
C SER A 11 13.32 -1.78 1.59
N LEU A 12 12.52 -2.50 0.79
CA LEU A 12 12.26 -2.16 -0.61
C LEU A 12 11.39 -0.90 -0.75
N CYS A 13 10.58 -0.59 0.27
CA CYS A 13 9.75 0.62 0.28
C CYS A 13 10.62 1.84 0.61
N VAL A 14 10.79 2.73 -0.37
CA VAL A 14 11.63 3.95 -0.23
C VAL A 14 10.82 5.19 0.13
N HIS A 15 9.56 5.06 0.54
CA HIS A 15 8.69 6.20 0.86
C HIS A 15 9.25 7.05 2.02
N ASP A 16 9.83 6.41 3.03
CA ASP A 16 10.45 7.08 4.18
C ASP A 16 11.87 7.59 3.91
N GLN A 17 12.42 7.35 2.70
CA GLN A 17 13.74 7.88 2.36
C GLN A 17 13.65 9.41 2.25
N PRO A 18 14.66 10.14 2.77
CA PRO A 18 14.66 11.59 2.70
C PRO A 18 14.63 12.06 1.25
N ALA A 19 13.90 13.14 0.99
CA ALA A 19 13.95 13.79 -0.32
C ALA A 19 15.38 14.25 -0.65
N TYR A 20 15.70 14.36 -1.94
CA TYR A 20 17.06 14.63 -2.40
C TYR A 20 17.68 15.90 -1.78
N CYS A 21 16.91 16.98 -1.67
CA CYS A 21 17.32 18.22 -1.00
C CYS A 21 17.60 18.02 0.50
N VAL A 22 16.75 17.26 1.21
CA VAL A 22 16.89 16.93 2.63
C VAL A 22 18.11 16.03 2.85
N ALA A 23 18.32 15.06 1.96
CA ALA A 23 19.43 14.12 2.01
C ALA A 23 20.78 14.84 1.83
N ALA A 24 20.84 15.79 0.88
CA ALA A 24 22.01 16.61 0.58
C ALA A 24 22.33 17.65 1.66
N CYS A 25 21.33 18.16 2.37
CA CYS A 25 21.53 19.12 3.44
C CYS A 25 22.23 18.46 4.66
N PRO A 26 23.39 18.97 5.12
CA PRO A 26 24.06 18.45 6.32
C PRO A 26 23.21 18.54 7.58
N PHE A 27 22.29 19.51 7.61
CA PHE A 27 21.41 19.78 8.73
C PHE A 27 20.08 19.01 8.68
N LYS A 28 19.80 18.27 7.60
CA LYS A 28 18.52 17.59 7.36
C LYS A 28 17.31 18.53 7.52
N VAL A 29 17.42 19.76 7.01
CA VAL A 29 16.28 20.69 6.97
C VAL A 29 15.12 20.01 6.25
N ASP A 30 13.92 19.99 6.84
CA ASP A 30 12.70 19.55 6.17
C ASP A 30 12.28 20.57 5.11
N THR A 31 13.03 20.56 4.01
CA THR A 31 12.91 21.50 2.91
C THR A 31 11.55 21.35 2.23
N LYS A 32 10.99 20.13 2.21
CA LYS A 32 9.68 19.86 1.63
C LYS A 32 8.56 20.57 2.40
N GLU A 33 8.50 20.36 3.72
CA GLU A 33 7.49 20.99 4.56
C GLU A 33 7.67 22.53 4.59
N MET A 34 8.92 23.00 4.64
CA MET A 34 9.25 24.41 4.59
C MET A 34 8.75 25.08 3.29
N LEU A 35 9.09 24.51 2.13
CA LEU A 35 8.64 25.02 0.83
C LEU A 35 7.12 24.93 0.68
N PHE A 36 6.47 23.88 1.21
CA PHE A 36 5.01 23.79 1.20
C PHE A 36 4.35 24.97 1.91
N TYR A 37 4.84 25.37 3.09
CA TYR A 37 4.28 26.53 3.78
C TYR A 37 4.65 27.85 3.10
N ALA A 38 5.86 27.97 2.57
CA ALA A 38 6.28 29.15 1.80
C ALA A 38 5.39 29.33 0.56
N SER A 39 5.08 28.25 -0.17
CA SER A 39 4.20 28.28 -1.35
C SER A 39 2.75 28.65 -1.01
N LYS A 40 2.35 28.60 0.26
CA LYS A 40 1.05 29.08 0.75
C LYS A 40 1.13 30.48 1.37
N GLY A 41 2.25 31.19 1.18
CA GLY A 41 2.52 32.50 1.79
C GLY A 41 2.67 32.47 3.32
N ASN A 42 2.76 31.28 3.93
CA ASN A 42 2.83 31.11 5.38
C ASN A 42 4.29 31.12 5.86
N PHE A 43 4.97 32.24 5.68
CA PHE A 43 6.36 32.44 6.09
C PHE A 43 6.58 32.25 7.59
N LYS A 44 5.56 32.49 8.42
CA LYS A 44 5.62 32.24 9.87
C LYS A 44 5.83 30.76 10.19
N LYS A 45 5.07 29.86 9.56
CA LYS A 45 5.25 28.41 9.76
C LYS A 45 6.55 27.90 9.13
N ALA A 46 6.89 28.41 7.93
CA ALA A 46 8.15 28.06 7.28
C ALA A 46 9.36 28.48 8.14
N LEU A 47 9.34 29.68 8.72
CA LEU A 47 10.39 30.15 9.62
C LEU A 47 10.47 29.28 10.88
N ALA A 48 9.34 28.86 11.45
CA ALA A 48 9.34 27.96 12.61
C ALA A 48 9.97 26.59 12.31
N ILE A 49 9.91 26.10 11.07
CA ILE A 49 10.62 24.88 10.65
C ILE A 49 12.12 25.16 10.59
N TYR A 50 12.52 26.27 9.96
CA TYR A 50 13.93 26.62 9.80
C TYR A 50 14.62 26.97 11.13
N GLU A 51 13.91 27.62 12.07
CA GLU A 51 14.40 27.91 13.43
C GLU A 51 14.56 26.64 14.29
N LYS A 52 13.91 25.51 13.95
CA LYS A 52 14.26 24.20 14.56
C LYS A 52 15.62 23.71 14.07
N ILE A 53 16.12 24.21 12.94
CA ILE A 53 17.41 23.80 12.42
C ILE A 53 18.53 24.67 12.99
N THR A 54 18.40 26.00 13.02
CA THR A 54 19.51 26.87 13.45
C THR A 54 19.07 27.95 14.44
N PRO A 55 19.90 28.30 15.45
CA PRO A 55 19.63 29.43 16.33
C PRO A 55 19.76 30.79 15.62
N PHE A 56 20.55 30.88 14.54
CA PHE A 56 20.78 32.10 13.76
C PHE A 56 20.42 31.85 12.28
N PRO A 57 19.13 31.95 11.92
CA PRO A 57 18.64 31.70 10.57
C PRO A 57 19.29 32.55 9.49
N MET A 58 19.43 33.87 9.73
CA MET A 58 19.95 34.80 8.72
C MET A 58 21.41 34.50 8.39
N ILE A 59 22.24 34.29 9.42
CA ILE A 59 23.65 33.93 9.24
C ILE A 59 23.74 32.65 8.40
N LEU A 60 22.97 31.62 8.73
CA LEU A 60 23.03 30.34 8.02
C LEU A 60 22.57 30.44 6.56
N CYS A 61 21.42 31.04 6.27
CA CYS A 61 20.94 31.12 4.88
C CYS A 61 21.79 32.06 4.03
N ASP A 62 22.40 33.09 4.63
CA ASP A 62 23.26 33.99 3.88
C ASP A 62 24.56 33.30 3.45
N GLY A 63 25.22 32.59 4.38
CA GLY A 63 26.43 31.82 4.13
C GLY A 63 26.24 30.40 3.60
N CYS A 64 25.03 30.03 3.18
CA CYS A 64 24.72 28.69 2.65
C CYS A 64 25.26 28.50 1.23
N THR A 65 25.98 27.40 1.00
CA THR A 65 26.45 26.98 -0.34
C THR A 65 25.38 26.25 -1.16
N ALA A 66 24.19 26.06 -0.59
CA ALA A 66 23.01 25.51 -1.23
C ALA A 66 23.17 24.10 -1.88
N PRO A 67 23.80 23.11 -1.20
CA PRO A 67 23.98 21.77 -1.77
C PRO A 67 22.66 21.03 -2.08
N CYS A 68 21.57 21.48 -1.46
CA CYS A 68 20.22 20.98 -1.69
C CYS A 68 19.65 21.36 -3.06
N GLU A 69 20.09 22.48 -3.64
CA GLU A 69 19.65 22.96 -4.96
C GLU A 69 20.27 22.11 -6.07
N ASP A 70 21.58 21.84 -5.96
CA ASP A 70 22.32 20.97 -6.90
C ASP A 70 21.77 19.53 -6.96
N LYS A 71 21.19 19.06 -5.86
CA LYS A 71 20.58 17.73 -5.74
C LYS A 71 19.06 17.77 -5.92
N CYS A 72 18.46 18.91 -6.25
CA CYS A 72 17.03 18.98 -6.50
C CYS A 72 16.65 18.09 -7.69
N LYS A 73 15.55 17.34 -7.56
CA LYS A 73 15.09 16.42 -8.62
C LYS A 73 14.73 17.16 -9.91
N LEU A 74 14.34 18.43 -9.81
CA LEU A 74 14.01 19.28 -10.97
C LEU A 74 15.23 19.62 -11.83
N CYS A 75 16.46 19.45 -11.34
CA CYS A 75 17.67 19.66 -12.12
C CYS A 75 17.77 18.72 -13.33
N GLU A 76 17.04 17.59 -13.33
CA GLU A 76 16.93 16.70 -14.50
C GLU A 76 16.07 17.30 -15.63
N LEU A 77 15.28 18.34 -15.33
CA LEU A 77 14.33 18.98 -16.24
C LEU A 77 14.66 20.46 -16.51
N GLY A 78 15.73 21.00 -15.94
CA GLY A 78 16.10 22.41 -16.03
C GLY A 78 16.76 22.91 -14.75
N ASP A 79 16.36 24.08 -14.26
CA ASP A 79 16.84 24.65 -13.01
C ASP A 79 16.17 24.00 -11.78
N GLY A 80 16.95 23.81 -10.71
CA GLY A 80 16.42 23.44 -9.40
C GLY A 80 15.54 24.53 -8.76
N ILE A 81 15.02 24.23 -7.57
CA ILE A 81 14.41 25.25 -6.70
C ILE A 81 15.53 26.05 -6.05
N SER A 82 15.43 27.37 -6.07
CA SER A 82 16.33 28.32 -5.40
C SER A 82 16.03 28.37 -3.89
N ILE A 83 16.22 27.22 -3.23
CA ILE A 83 15.91 26.99 -1.82
C ILE A 83 16.53 28.05 -0.91
N ARG A 84 17.79 28.44 -1.15
CA ARG A 84 18.50 29.44 -0.32
C ARG A 84 17.83 30.81 -0.40
N GLU A 85 17.39 31.22 -1.58
CA GLU A 85 16.73 32.52 -1.75
C GLU A 85 15.32 32.51 -1.12
N VAL A 86 14.62 31.36 -1.19
CA VAL A 86 13.38 31.16 -0.45
C VAL A 86 13.61 31.16 1.07
N GLU A 87 14.68 30.54 1.58
CA GLU A 87 15.08 30.60 2.99
C GLU A 87 15.34 32.04 3.44
N ARG A 88 16.08 32.83 2.65
CA ARG A 88 16.32 34.25 2.90
C ARG A 88 15.01 35.04 2.98
N ALA A 89 14.08 34.81 2.06
CA ALA A 89 12.76 35.41 2.09
C ALA A 89 11.94 34.99 3.32
N ILE A 90 11.99 33.70 3.70
CA ILE A 90 11.35 33.17 4.92
C ILE A 90 11.87 33.89 6.16
N VAL A 91 13.18 34.10 6.29
CA VAL A 91 13.76 34.77 7.45
C VAL A 91 13.40 36.26 7.46
N ARG A 92 13.39 36.93 6.31
CA ARG A 92 13.08 38.37 6.22
C ARG A 92 11.62 38.69 6.45
N TYR A 93 10.72 37.86 5.92
CA TYR A 93 9.28 38.12 5.92
C TYR A 93 8.52 37.31 6.97
N GLY A 94 9.14 36.29 7.54
CA GLY A 94 8.58 35.48 8.61
C GLY A 94 8.61 36.21 9.94
N GLU A 95 7.46 36.28 10.60
CA GLU A 95 7.40 36.76 11.98
C GLU A 95 7.78 35.64 12.94
N SER A 96 8.82 35.84 13.75
CA SER A 96 9.19 34.89 14.80
C SER A 96 8.01 34.68 15.74
N SER A 97 7.55 33.44 15.89
CA SER A 97 6.54 33.14 16.91
C SER A 97 7.14 33.33 18.30
N LYS A 98 6.44 34.02 19.21
CA LYS A 98 6.82 34.02 20.63
C LYS A 98 6.97 32.55 21.06
N ARG A 99 8.15 32.16 21.56
CA ARG A 99 8.43 30.81 22.03
C ARG A 99 7.28 30.38 22.95
N SER A 100 6.50 29.38 22.56
CA SER A 100 5.44 28.84 23.42
C SER A 100 6.08 28.43 24.74
N SER A 101 5.54 28.89 25.86
CA SER A 101 6.02 28.65 27.22
C SER A 101 5.81 27.20 27.66
N VAL A 102 6.34 26.25 26.90
CA VAL A 102 6.46 24.87 27.35
C VAL A 102 7.47 24.91 28.50
N PHE A 103 7.07 24.42 29.67
CA PHE A 103 7.90 24.31 30.87
C PHE A 103 9.18 23.50 30.55
N ARG A 104 10.25 24.17 30.12
CA ARG A 104 11.56 23.57 29.90
C ARG A 104 12.44 23.90 31.10
N MET A 105 12.84 22.89 31.85
CA MET A 105 13.73 23.07 33.00
C MET A 105 15.15 23.35 32.53
N ARG A 106 15.79 24.39 33.08
CA ARG A 106 17.23 24.64 32.89
C ARG A 106 18.03 23.43 33.39
N LYS A 107 19.06 23.05 32.62
CA LYS A 107 20.01 22.02 33.04
C LYS A 107 20.89 22.54 34.18
N LYS A 108 21.39 21.62 35.02
CA LYS A 108 22.21 21.98 36.20
C LYS A 108 23.68 22.26 35.84
N LYS A 109 24.17 21.60 34.80
CA LYS A 109 25.56 21.69 34.33
C LYS A 109 25.77 22.98 33.54
N LYS A 110 26.89 23.67 33.80
CA LYS A 110 27.21 24.97 33.18
C LYS A 110 28.26 24.83 32.08
N ALA A 111 28.13 25.61 31.02
CA ALA A 111 29.12 25.70 29.96
C ALA A 111 29.82 27.07 29.97
N ALA A 112 31.14 27.09 29.75
CA ALA A 112 31.90 28.29 29.46
C ALA A 112 32.32 28.28 27.98
N ILE A 113 32.12 29.38 27.27
CA ILE A 113 32.46 29.53 25.85
C ILE A 113 33.45 30.69 25.73
N PHE A 114 34.63 30.44 25.17
CA PHE A 114 35.68 31.44 25.03
C PHE A 114 35.95 31.84 23.57
N GLY A 115 36.07 33.14 23.35
CA GLY A 115 36.39 33.73 22.05
C GLY A 115 35.15 34.09 21.23
N SER A 116 35.40 34.59 20.03
CA SER A 116 34.39 34.95 19.03
C SER A 116 34.57 34.13 17.76
N GLY A 117 33.64 34.31 16.80
CA GLY A 117 33.60 33.56 15.54
C GLY A 117 32.35 32.70 15.37
N LEU A 118 32.12 32.23 14.14
CA LEU A 118 30.90 31.50 13.76
C LEU A 118 30.67 30.25 14.60
N PHE A 119 31.71 29.43 14.83
CA PHE A 119 31.60 28.18 15.58
C PHE A 119 31.03 28.39 16.98
N VAL A 120 31.66 29.28 17.76
CA VAL A 120 31.26 29.56 19.14
C VAL A 120 29.93 30.32 19.23
N LEU A 121 29.62 31.17 18.25
CA LEU A 121 28.32 31.82 18.14
C LEU A 121 27.21 30.78 17.95
N PHE A 122 27.31 29.92 16.93
CA PHE A 122 26.31 28.86 16.71
C PHE A 122 26.23 27.89 17.89
N LEU A 123 27.36 27.53 18.50
CA LEU A 123 27.40 26.64 19.66
C LEU A 123 26.68 27.26 20.87
N ALA A 124 26.89 28.55 21.14
CA ALA A 124 26.18 29.26 22.20
C ALA A 124 24.66 29.19 22.00
N GLY A 125 24.19 29.44 20.77
CA GLY A 125 22.78 29.32 20.42
C GLY A 125 22.22 27.90 20.54
N GLU A 126 22.97 26.86 20.13
CA GLU A 126 22.55 25.46 20.29
C GLU A 126 22.48 25.03 21.76
N LEU A 127 23.42 25.50 22.59
CA LEU A 127 23.41 25.24 24.04
C LEU A 127 22.22 25.92 24.74
N GLU A 128 21.90 27.15 24.34
CA GLU A 128 20.70 27.84 24.83
C GLU A 128 19.42 27.06 24.48
N ARG A 129 19.30 26.59 23.24
CA ARG A 129 18.16 25.77 22.80
C ARG A 129 18.04 24.44 23.56
N LYS A 130 19.17 23.88 23.99
CA LYS A 130 19.26 22.69 24.85
C LYS A 130 19.11 23.01 26.35
N MET A 131 18.86 24.26 26.71
CA MET A 131 18.64 24.76 28.07
C MET A 131 19.87 24.65 28.99
N TYR A 132 21.08 24.71 28.44
CA TYR A 132 22.31 24.80 29.21
C TYR A 132 22.57 26.26 29.64
N PRO A 133 22.80 26.53 30.94
CA PRO A 133 23.35 27.80 31.37
C PRO A 133 24.77 27.96 30.79
N ALA A 134 24.93 28.89 29.85
CA ALA A 134 26.20 29.16 29.19
C ALA A 134 26.65 30.61 29.43
N THR A 135 27.94 30.78 29.71
CA THR A 135 28.60 32.10 29.80
C THR A 135 29.62 32.24 28.69
N VAL A 136 29.48 33.28 27.88
CA VAL A 136 30.35 33.61 26.75
C VAL A 136 31.34 34.69 27.21
N TYR A 137 32.63 34.42 27.03
CA TYR A 137 33.74 35.32 27.33
C TYR A 137 34.39 35.76 26.03
N CYS A 138 34.36 37.07 25.75
CA CYS A 138 34.76 37.61 24.45
C CYS A 138 35.52 38.95 24.61
N GLN A 139 36.28 39.34 23.58
CA GLN A 139 37.10 40.56 23.58
C GLN A 139 36.30 41.79 23.14
N GLU A 140 35.26 41.58 22.35
CA GLU A 140 34.36 42.59 21.84
C GLU A 140 33.63 43.30 22.99
N GLU A 141 33.22 44.56 22.77
CA GLU A 141 32.64 45.40 23.83
C GLU A 141 31.11 45.27 23.92
N ASP A 142 30.45 44.83 22.84
CA ASP A 142 29.01 44.60 22.82
C ASP A 142 28.56 43.50 21.84
N TYR A 143 27.24 43.22 21.84
CA TYR A 143 26.62 42.22 20.98
C TYR A 143 26.76 42.52 19.48
N ALA A 144 26.80 43.80 19.08
CA ALA A 144 26.89 44.19 17.68
C ALA A 144 28.32 43.96 17.17
N GLU A 145 29.34 44.34 17.95
CA GLU A 145 30.74 44.04 17.65
C GLU A 145 30.99 42.52 17.60
N TYR A 146 30.42 41.75 18.55
CA TYR A 146 30.54 40.29 18.57
C TYR A 146 29.95 39.62 17.32
N ILE A 147 28.76 40.06 16.87
CA ILE A 147 28.15 39.56 15.64
C ILE A 147 28.94 40.01 14.41
N ALA A 148 29.42 41.26 14.36
CA ALA A 148 30.22 41.76 13.25
C ALA A 148 31.55 41.01 13.10
N ALA A 149 32.21 40.69 14.22
CA ALA A 149 33.43 39.88 14.25
C ALA A 149 33.17 38.44 13.76
N ALA A 150 32.03 37.84 14.13
CA ALA A 150 31.69 36.49 13.71
C ALA A 150 31.17 36.40 12.26
N ALA A 151 30.33 37.34 11.82
CA ALA A 151 29.57 37.27 10.58
C ALA A 151 29.79 38.50 9.69
N ALA A 152 31.06 38.81 9.40
CA ALA A 152 31.47 39.99 8.62
C ALA A 152 30.90 40.08 7.18
N HIS A 153 30.29 39.00 6.68
CA HIS A 153 29.65 38.96 5.36
C HIS A 153 28.22 39.56 5.35
N LEU A 154 27.59 39.71 6.52
CA LEU A 154 26.22 40.22 6.61
C LEU A 154 26.14 41.73 6.38
N SER A 155 24.96 42.19 5.92
CA SER A 155 24.64 43.61 5.83
C SER A 155 24.55 44.25 7.23
N GLU A 156 24.74 45.57 7.33
CA GLU A 156 24.64 46.27 8.61
C GLU A 156 23.25 46.11 9.27
N ALA A 157 22.20 46.03 8.44
CA ALA A 157 20.83 45.80 8.92
C ALA A 157 20.66 44.39 9.49
N ASP A 158 21.20 43.37 8.82
CA ASP A 158 21.13 41.98 9.27
C ASP A 158 21.97 41.74 10.52
N CYS A 159 23.17 42.32 10.61
CA CYS A 159 24.00 42.31 11.81
C CYS A 159 23.24 42.86 13.03
N LYS A 160 22.55 44.01 12.87
CA LYS A 160 21.73 44.60 13.94
C LYS A 160 20.58 43.69 14.36
N ASN A 161 19.96 42.98 13.42
CA ASN A 161 18.86 42.07 13.71
C ASN A 161 19.35 40.80 14.44
N GLU A 162 20.48 40.24 14.02
CA GLU A 162 21.09 39.07 14.67
C GLU A 162 21.65 39.43 16.06
N ALA A 163 22.18 40.63 16.26
CA ALA A 163 22.57 41.11 17.59
C ALA A 163 21.36 41.24 18.54
N LYS A 164 20.21 41.72 18.05
CA LYS A 164 18.95 41.73 18.83
C LYS A 164 18.49 40.31 19.16
N ARG A 165 18.60 39.38 18.21
CA ARG A 165 18.25 37.97 18.39
C ARG A 165 19.15 37.33 19.46
N LEU A 166 20.46 37.55 19.40
CA LEU A 166 21.43 37.06 20.38
C LEU A 166 21.14 37.62 21.78
N LYS A 167 20.88 38.92 21.90
CA LYS A 167 20.53 39.58 23.16
C LYS A 167 19.23 39.05 23.79
N ALA A 168 18.32 38.52 22.98
CA ALA A 168 17.07 37.92 23.46
C ALA A 168 17.21 36.47 23.93
N MET A 169 18.37 35.83 23.70
CA MET A 169 18.67 34.47 24.16
C MET A 169 19.01 34.47 25.65
N ASP A 170 18.73 33.35 26.33
CA ASP A 170 19.06 33.14 27.75
C ASP A 170 20.54 32.76 27.93
N LEU A 171 21.43 33.68 27.55
CA LEU A 171 22.89 33.54 27.60
C LEU A 171 23.51 34.66 28.43
N THR A 172 24.56 34.35 29.18
CA THR A 172 25.35 35.35 29.91
C THR A 172 26.56 35.75 29.06
N PHE A 173 26.83 37.04 28.92
CA PHE A 173 28.01 37.55 28.22
C PHE A 173 28.90 38.36 29.18
N GLU A 174 30.21 38.10 29.15
CA GLU A 174 31.26 38.94 29.71
C GLU A 174 32.10 39.50 28.55
N PHE A 175 31.87 40.78 28.23
CA PHE A 175 32.53 41.55 27.16
C PHE A 175 33.86 42.17 27.65
N GLY A 176 34.74 42.58 26.73
CA GLY A 176 36.01 43.25 27.04
C GLY A 176 37.03 42.40 27.81
N CYS A 177 36.96 41.06 27.68
CA CYS A 177 37.87 40.15 28.39
C CYS A 177 39.25 40.08 27.72
N SER A 178 40.34 40.01 28.50
CA SER A 178 41.71 39.85 27.96
C SER A 178 41.91 38.53 27.21
N LEU A 179 41.15 37.48 27.57
CA LEU A 179 41.27 36.10 27.07
C LEU A 179 42.71 35.56 27.08
N ASP A 180 43.52 35.97 28.06
CA ASP A 180 44.82 35.37 28.30
C ASP A 180 44.69 33.97 28.96
N PRO A 181 45.71 33.11 28.88
CA PRO A 181 45.63 31.75 29.43
C PRO A 181 45.37 31.70 30.93
N VAL A 182 45.75 32.72 31.71
CA VAL A 182 45.51 32.77 33.16
C VAL A 182 44.03 32.99 33.43
N PHE A 183 43.46 34.00 32.79
CA PHE A 183 42.03 34.31 32.85
C PHE A 183 41.18 33.11 32.41
N ILE A 184 41.52 32.51 31.27
CA ILE A 184 40.73 31.38 30.74
C ILE A 184 40.77 30.19 31.72
N ARG A 185 41.95 29.80 32.22
CA ARG A 185 42.07 28.69 33.19
C ARG A 185 41.33 28.96 34.51
N GLU A 186 41.23 30.22 34.94
CA GLU A 186 40.42 30.59 36.10
C GLU A 186 38.93 30.34 35.84
N LYS A 187 38.41 30.86 34.72
CA LYS A 187 36.99 30.75 34.35
C LYS A 187 36.59 29.31 33.99
N MET A 188 37.50 28.50 33.43
CA MET A 188 37.27 27.07 33.16
C MET A 188 36.87 26.30 34.42
N LYS A 189 37.39 26.66 35.61
CA LYS A 189 37.06 25.99 36.89
C LYS A 189 35.62 26.23 37.34
N LEU A 190 34.94 27.24 36.78
CA LEU A 190 33.57 27.62 37.14
C LEU A 190 32.52 26.91 36.28
N ALA A 191 32.94 26.17 35.25
CA ALA A 191 32.08 25.47 34.31
C ALA A 191 32.30 23.95 34.37
N ASP A 192 31.26 23.20 34.04
CA ASP A 192 31.34 21.74 33.92
C ASP A 192 31.83 21.30 32.54
N VAL A 193 31.61 22.12 31.51
CA VAL A 193 32.07 21.88 30.14
C VAL A 193 32.67 23.15 29.57
N VAL A 194 33.82 23.04 28.92
CA VAL A 194 34.55 24.16 28.34
C VAL A 194 34.50 24.06 26.82
N CYS A 195 34.12 25.17 26.19
CA CYS A 195 34.08 25.36 24.75
C CYS A 195 34.95 26.55 24.37
N ALA A 196 35.61 26.52 23.22
CA ALA A 196 36.43 27.63 22.77
C ALA A 196 36.44 27.75 21.25
N SER A 197 36.69 28.96 20.75
CA SER A 197 37.06 29.17 19.35
C SER A 197 38.39 28.47 19.08
N GLU A 198 38.63 28.10 17.83
CA GLU A 198 39.85 27.35 17.47
C GLU A 198 41.13 28.11 17.85
N GLU A 199 41.16 29.43 17.68
CA GLU A 199 42.29 30.27 18.08
C GLU A 199 42.58 30.18 19.59
N ILE A 200 41.53 30.24 20.42
CA ILE A 200 41.68 30.14 21.87
C ILE A 200 42.04 28.70 22.30
N ALA A 201 41.43 27.70 21.67
CA ALA A 201 41.71 26.30 21.93
C ALA A 201 43.19 25.95 21.62
N GLN A 202 43.73 26.45 20.52
CA GLN A 202 45.15 26.30 20.15
C GLN A 202 46.08 27.01 21.15
N LYS A 203 45.72 28.19 21.66
CA LYS A 203 46.51 28.87 22.71
C LYS A 203 46.60 28.04 24.01
N LEU A 204 45.56 27.28 24.34
CA LEU A 204 45.49 26.48 25.58
C LEU A 204 46.11 25.09 25.44
N ALA A 205 45.98 24.49 24.25
CA ALA A 205 46.44 23.15 23.94
C ALA A 205 47.02 23.10 22.51
N PRO A 206 48.22 23.67 22.29
CA PRO A 206 48.80 23.83 20.95
C PRO A 206 49.27 22.51 20.33
N GLU A 207 49.58 21.50 21.14
CA GLU A 207 50.08 20.19 20.69
C GLU A 207 48.96 19.18 20.40
N GLU A 208 47.72 19.53 20.71
CA GLU A 208 46.55 18.70 20.44
C GLU A 208 45.79 19.25 19.23
N ALA A 209 45.13 18.40 18.45
CA ALA A 209 44.18 18.83 17.43
C ALA A 209 42.78 18.43 17.90
N ALA A 210 41.77 19.24 17.56
CA ALA A 210 40.39 18.85 17.83
C ALA A 210 39.99 17.67 16.95
N ASP A 211 39.37 16.65 17.54
CA ASP A 211 38.77 15.55 16.79
C ASP A 211 37.62 16.10 15.92
N THR A 212 37.69 15.86 14.61
CA THR A 212 36.74 16.40 13.64
C THR A 212 35.38 15.70 13.65
N GLU A 213 35.23 14.60 14.39
CA GLU A 213 33.96 13.89 14.57
C GLU A 213 33.21 14.44 15.79
N ILE A 214 33.88 14.51 16.93
CA ILE A 214 33.25 14.89 18.19
C ILE A 214 33.47 16.36 18.56
N MET A 215 34.25 17.13 17.79
CA MET A 215 34.58 18.54 18.07
C MET A 215 35.21 18.73 19.45
N LEU A 216 36.14 17.85 19.82
CA LEU A 216 36.74 17.82 21.16
C LEU A 216 38.25 17.63 21.07
N ARG A 217 38.98 18.45 21.83
CA ARG A 217 40.36 18.18 22.25
C ARG A 217 40.26 17.35 23.53
N GLU A 218 40.35 16.04 23.40
CA GLU A 218 40.03 15.08 24.46
C GLU A 218 40.94 15.24 25.68
N GLN A 219 42.24 15.43 25.49
CA GLN A 219 43.20 15.59 26.59
C GLN A 219 43.00 16.92 27.31
N ALA A 220 42.78 18.00 26.56
CA ALA A 220 42.51 19.31 27.11
C ALA A 220 41.10 19.46 27.69
N GLY A 221 40.15 18.60 27.31
CA GLY A 221 38.73 18.70 27.68
C GLY A 221 38.04 19.93 27.08
N ILE A 222 38.48 20.40 25.91
CA ILE A 222 38.00 21.63 25.28
C ILE A 222 37.22 21.31 24.00
N VAL A 223 35.92 21.60 24.01
CA VAL A 223 35.06 21.49 22.83
C VAL A 223 35.43 22.63 21.86
N SER A 224 35.97 22.25 20.70
CA SER A 224 36.49 23.18 19.68
C SER A 224 36.47 22.52 18.31
N GLY A 225 36.56 23.32 17.24
CA GLY A 225 36.60 22.80 15.87
C GLY A 225 37.08 23.84 14.88
N VAL A 226 37.80 23.36 13.85
CA VAL A 226 38.25 24.17 12.71
C VAL A 226 37.10 24.33 11.73
N THR A 227 36.81 25.56 11.30
CA THR A 227 35.67 25.86 10.41
C THR A 227 36.09 26.81 9.31
N GLN A 228 35.72 26.50 8.06
CA GLN A 228 36.14 27.28 6.87
C GLN A 228 34.99 28.06 6.23
N SER A 229 33.75 27.63 6.44
CA SER A 229 32.53 28.29 5.95
C SER A 229 31.48 28.43 7.04
N VAL A 230 30.44 29.21 6.78
CA VAL A 230 29.28 29.34 7.67
C VAL A 230 28.57 27.99 7.87
N MET A 231 28.42 27.21 6.80
CA MET A 231 27.82 25.88 6.88
C MET A 231 28.66 24.93 7.74
N ASP A 232 29.98 24.92 7.56
CA ASP A 232 30.86 24.08 8.37
C ASP A 232 30.79 24.48 9.83
N ALA A 233 30.77 25.79 10.12
CA ALA A 233 30.70 26.28 11.48
C ALA A 233 29.38 25.94 12.18
N ALA A 234 28.25 26.13 11.50
CA ALA A 234 26.94 25.77 12.05
C ALA A 234 26.81 24.25 12.24
N PHE A 235 27.33 23.44 11.31
CA PHE A 235 27.28 21.98 11.42
C PHE A 235 28.20 21.46 12.53
N ALA A 236 29.44 21.95 12.58
CA ALA A 236 30.39 21.69 13.67
C ALA A 236 29.79 22.06 15.02
N ALA A 237 29.14 23.22 15.14
CA ALA A 237 28.49 23.65 16.38
C ALA A 237 27.38 22.68 16.82
N LYS A 238 26.60 22.09 15.90
CA LYS A 238 25.62 21.05 16.25
C LYS A 238 26.27 19.80 16.81
N ARG A 239 27.36 19.34 16.19
CA ARG A 239 28.12 18.18 16.64
C ARG A 239 28.75 18.42 18.01
N ALA A 240 29.31 19.62 18.20
CA ALA A 240 29.84 20.10 19.46
C ALA A 240 28.75 20.17 20.55
N ALA A 241 27.54 20.66 20.23
CA ALA A 241 26.44 20.71 21.17
C ALA A 241 25.95 19.31 21.60
N LEU A 242 26.03 18.30 20.73
CA LEU A 242 25.83 16.89 21.12
C LEU A 242 26.95 16.40 22.03
N THR A 243 28.20 16.73 21.73
CA THR A 243 29.35 16.38 22.57
C THR A 243 29.25 17.02 23.97
N VAL A 244 28.88 18.29 24.07
CA VAL A 244 28.59 18.95 25.36
C VAL A 244 27.48 18.21 26.10
N ASP A 245 26.44 17.76 25.40
CA ASP A 245 25.33 17.01 25.99
C ASP A 245 25.79 15.68 26.62
N LEU A 246 26.64 14.94 25.90
CA LEU A 246 27.23 13.67 26.34
C LEU A 246 28.21 13.88 27.50
N LEU A 247 29.13 14.85 27.38
CA LEU A 247 30.10 15.18 28.44
C LEU A 247 29.41 15.63 29.73
N ALA A 248 28.39 16.48 29.65
CA ALA A 248 27.62 16.92 30.81
C ALA A 248 26.89 15.77 31.53
N GLN A 249 26.63 14.67 30.82
CA GLN A 249 26.02 13.43 31.35
C GLN A 249 27.07 12.38 31.75
N ASN A 250 28.37 12.68 31.63
CA ASN A 250 29.48 11.73 31.82
C ASN A 250 29.38 10.51 30.89
N LEU A 251 28.89 10.70 29.66
CA LEU A 251 28.84 9.68 28.60
C LEU A 251 30.00 9.88 27.63
N SER A 252 30.38 8.81 26.92
CA SER A 252 31.41 8.87 25.87
C SER A 252 30.97 9.78 24.72
N PRO A 253 31.81 10.75 24.28
CA PRO A 253 31.54 11.60 23.12
C PRO A 253 31.33 10.86 21.79
N HIS A 254 31.88 9.65 21.69
CA HIS A 254 31.81 8.77 20.51
C HIS A 254 30.50 7.95 20.45
N GLY A 255 29.75 7.88 21.55
CA GLY A 255 28.55 7.04 21.64
C GLY A 255 27.29 7.68 21.05
N ASN A 256 26.43 6.86 20.41
CA ASN A 256 25.05 7.20 20.04
C ASN A 256 24.88 8.44 19.11
N ARG A 257 25.83 8.68 18.18
CA ARG A 257 25.79 9.86 17.29
C ARG A 257 24.86 9.73 16.08
N GLY A 258 24.41 8.52 15.73
CA GLY A 258 23.48 8.30 14.61
C GLY A 258 24.10 8.62 13.24
N SER A 259 23.28 9.06 12.27
CA SER A 259 23.76 9.54 10.98
C SER A 259 23.84 11.07 10.98
N GLU A 260 25.07 11.59 11.13
CA GLU A 260 25.35 13.03 11.05
C GLU A 260 25.64 13.44 9.59
N GLY A 261 25.16 14.60 9.16
CA GLY A 261 25.56 15.20 7.88
C GLY A 261 24.80 14.68 6.66
N ALA A 262 25.31 14.98 5.46
CA ALA A 262 24.68 14.61 4.20
C ALA A 262 24.66 13.08 4.01
N VAL A 263 23.59 12.57 3.40
CA VAL A 263 23.45 11.13 3.09
C VAL A 263 23.00 10.96 1.65
N THR A 264 23.26 9.79 1.07
CA THR A 264 22.68 9.42 -0.23
C THR A 264 21.29 8.86 0.00
N THR A 265 20.30 9.39 -0.71
CA THR A 265 18.93 8.86 -0.68
C THR A 265 18.71 7.80 -1.74
N LYS A 266 17.91 6.78 -1.41
CA LYS A 266 17.38 5.80 -2.38
C LYS A 266 15.97 6.16 -2.86
N LEU A 267 15.47 7.35 -2.51
CA LEU A 267 14.13 7.79 -2.88
C LEU A 267 13.97 7.73 -4.41
N TYR A 268 12.87 7.14 -4.86
CA TYR A 268 12.41 7.27 -6.23
C TYR A 268 11.37 8.40 -6.31
N THR A 269 11.41 9.19 -7.38
CA THR A 269 10.39 10.21 -7.67
C THR A 269 10.17 10.23 -9.17
N ASN A 270 8.94 9.93 -9.57
CA ASN A 270 8.55 9.97 -10.98
C ASN A 270 8.43 11.43 -11.45
N THR A 271 9.13 11.77 -12.53
CA THR A 271 9.12 13.09 -13.16
C THR A 271 8.36 13.12 -14.49
N GLU A 272 7.77 12.00 -14.89
CA GLU A 272 6.93 11.91 -16.09
C GLU A 272 5.75 12.88 -16.01
N GLY A 273 5.49 13.61 -17.09
CA GLY A 273 4.44 14.64 -17.17
C GLY A 273 4.81 16.01 -16.59
N ILE A 274 5.96 16.15 -15.92
CA ILE A 274 6.45 17.44 -15.42
C ILE A 274 7.18 18.17 -16.55
N LYS A 275 6.68 19.34 -16.93
CA LYS A 275 7.31 20.19 -17.95
C LYS A 275 8.51 20.93 -17.36
N GLY A 276 9.45 21.30 -18.23
CA GLY A 276 10.76 21.88 -17.87
C GLY A 276 10.73 22.93 -16.76
N SER A 277 11.85 23.04 -16.04
CA SER A 277 11.94 23.88 -14.85
C SER A 277 12.84 25.09 -15.08
N GLU A 278 12.33 26.30 -14.87
CA GLU A 278 13.11 27.54 -14.95
C GLU A 278 12.98 28.30 -13.64
N ARG A 279 14.11 28.75 -13.08
CA ARG A 279 14.11 29.47 -11.80
C ARG A 279 13.54 30.87 -11.95
N ILE A 280 12.84 31.33 -10.91
CA ILE A 280 12.42 32.73 -10.85
C ILE A 280 13.67 33.61 -10.70
N PRO A 281 13.89 34.62 -11.58
CA PRO A 281 15.02 35.52 -11.46
C PRO A 281 15.04 36.22 -10.11
N CYS A 282 16.21 36.26 -9.46
CA CYS A 282 16.38 36.89 -8.17
C CYS A 282 17.06 38.26 -8.34
N GLY A 283 16.48 39.30 -7.73
CA GLY A 283 17.07 40.64 -7.70
C GLY A 283 18.29 40.73 -6.78
N ALA A 284 19.00 41.87 -6.82
CA ALA A 284 20.16 42.11 -5.95
C ALA A 284 19.82 42.04 -4.45
N ASP A 285 18.57 42.37 -4.10
CA ASP A 285 18.07 42.36 -2.73
C ASP A 285 17.43 41.01 -2.34
N GLY A 286 17.57 39.93 -3.11
CA GLY A 286 16.88 38.66 -2.87
C GLY A 286 15.42 38.65 -3.37
N TYR A 287 14.69 37.57 -3.11
CA TYR A 287 13.27 37.48 -3.49
C TYR A 287 12.37 38.40 -2.65
N SER A 288 11.39 39.00 -3.33
CA SER A 288 10.15 39.51 -2.73
C SER A 288 9.30 38.39 -2.13
N LYS A 289 8.22 38.76 -1.41
CA LYS A 289 7.27 37.77 -0.87
C LYS A 289 6.62 36.97 -2.00
N GLU A 290 6.24 37.64 -3.07
CA GLU A 290 5.53 37.09 -4.21
C GLU A 290 6.45 36.12 -4.99
N GLU A 291 7.68 36.53 -5.30
CA GLU A 291 8.67 35.69 -5.99
C GLU A 291 9.04 34.45 -5.15
N ALA A 292 9.17 34.59 -3.84
CA ALA A 292 9.46 33.45 -2.96
C ALA A 292 8.31 32.44 -2.89
N VAL A 293 7.06 32.91 -2.96
CA VAL A 293 5.88 32.04 -3.06
C VAL A 293 5.89 31.29 -4.39
N GLU A 294 6.08 32.01 -5.50
CA GLU A 294 6.11 31.44 -6.85
C GLU A 294 7.24 30.42 -7.03
N GLU A 295 8.45 30.74 -6.54
CA GLU A 295 9.57 29.81 -6.56
C GLU A 295 9.30 28.57 -5.69
N ALA A 296 8.66 28.72 -4.54
CA ALA A 296 8.30 27.59 -3.68
C ALA A 296 7.19 26.72 -4.29
N GLU A 297 6.27 27.27 -5.09
CA GLU A 297 5.21 26.54 -5.80
C GLU A 297 5.76 25.58 -6.87
N ARG A 298 6.97 25.83 -7.39
CA ARG A 298 7.66 24.90 -8.31
C ARG A 298 8.02 23.57 -7.63
N CYS A 299 8.07 23.48 -6.29
CA CYS A 299 8.46 22.28 -5.58
C CYS A 299 7.46 21.12 -5.78
N ILE A 300 7.93 20.04 -6.40
CA ILE A 300 7.12 18.84 -6.70
C ILE A 300 6.93 17.89 -5.50
N GLN A 301 7.35 18.31 -4.30
CA GLN A 301 7.18 17.55 -3.06
C GLN A 301 7.69 16.10 -3.15
N CYS A 302 8.88 15.88 -3.72
CA CYS A 302 9.49 14.57 -4.00
C CYS A 302 9.13 13.45 -3.00
N HIS A 303 8.45 12.42 -3.46
CA HIS A 303 8.08 11.23 -2.69
C HIS A 303 7.87 10.05 -3.65
N CYS A 304 7.79 8.83 -3.12
CA CYS A 304 7.51 7.63 -3.90
C CYS A 304 6.10 7.13 -3.58
N ASP A 305 5.16 7.29 -4.51
CA ASP A 305 3.76 6.87 -4.38
C ASP A 305 3.25 6.03 -5.57
N GLU A 306 4.14 5.56 -6.46
CA GLU A 306 3.77 4.83 -7.69
C GLU A 306 2.77 3.69 -7.45
N CYS A 307 3.09 2.80 -6.51
CA CYS A 307 2.19 1.70 -6.16
C CYS A 307 0.88 2.15 -5.49
N MET A 308 0.85 3.32 -4.84
CA MET A 308 -0.36 3.89 -4.25
C MET A 308 -1.25 4.55 -5.29
N LYS A 309 -0.67 5.16 -6.34
CA LYS A 309 -1.42 5.73 -7.48
C LYS A 309 -2.21 4.65 -8.22
N SER A 310 -1.62 3.47 -8.40
CA SER A 310 -2.24 2.38 -9.17
C SER A 310 -3.13 1.44 -8.35
N CYS A 311 -2.91 1.33 -7.03
CA CYS A 311 -3.56 0.33 -6.17
C CYS A 311 -4.55 0.96 -5.18
N VAL A 312 -5.85 0.76 -5.41
CA VAL A 312 -6.95 1.25 -4.55
C VAL A 312 -6.79 0.81 -3.09
N TYR A 313 -6.34 -0.42 -2.85
CA TYR A 313 -6.10 -0.92 -1.50
C TYR A 313 -5.10 -0.03 -0.73
N LEU A 314 -3.98 0.32 -1.36
CA LEU A 314 -2.95 1.12 -0.71
C LEU A 314 -3.38 2.58 -0.53
N SER A 315 -4.11 3.14 -1.51
CA SER A 315 -4.62 4.52 -1.42
C SER A 315 -5.67 4.69 -0.31
N GLU A 316 -6.58 3.72 -0.17
CA GLU A 316 -7.69 3.77 0.80
C GLU A 316 -7.21 3.70 2.26
N TYR A 317 -6.19 2.91 2.55
CA TYR A 317 -5.65 2.82 3.92
C TYR A 317 -4.76 4.00 4.32
N LYS A 318 -4.46 4.93 3.40
CA LYS A 318 -3.71 6.18 3.63
C LYS A 318 -2.38 5.99 4.38
N LYS A 319 -1.73 4.83 4.17
CA LYS A 319 -0.42 4.49 4.72
C LYS A 319 0.46 4.00 3.59
N HIS A 320 1.73 4.44 3.58
CA HIS A 320 2.67 3.90 2.61
C HIS A 320 2.92 2.41 2.88
N PRO A 321 3.28 1.62 1.85
CA PRO A 321 3.31 0.16 1.95
C PRO A 321 4.25 -0.38 3.03
N GLY A 322 5.41 0.24 3.24
CA GLY A 322 6.38 -0.17 4.26
C GLY A 322 5.82 -0.08 5.69
N LEU A 323 5.09 0.98 6.03
CA LEU A 323 4.44 1.11 7.33
C LEU A 323 3.29 0.12 7.48
N LEU A 324 2.45 -0.01 6.44
CA LEU A 324 1.32 -0.95 6.48
C LEU A 324 1.79 -2.40 6.61
N ALA A 325 2.87 -2.79 5.93
CA ALA A 325 3.47 -4.11 6.07
C ALA A 325 4.01 -4.36 7.48
N ARG A 326 4.68 -3.37 8.08
CA ARG A 326 5.14 -3.44 9.47
C ARG A 326 3.98 -3.63 10.45
N GLU A 327 2.90 -2.89 10.27
CA GLU A 327 1.70 -3.01 11.12
C GLU A 327 1.02 -4.38 10.96
N ILE A 328 0.89 -4.89 9.73
CA ILE A 328 0.36 -6.23 9.46
C ILE A 328 1.23 -7.29 10.11
N TYR A 329 2.56 -7.20 9.98
CA TYR A 329 3.48 -8.12 10.64
C TYR A 329 3.34 -8.09 12.16
N ASN A 330 3.33 -6.90 12.76
CA ASN A 330 3.14 -6.74 14.20
C ASN A 330 1.80 -7.34 14.66
N ASN A 331 0.74 -7.23 13.85
CA ASN A 331 -0.55 -7.83 14.13
C ASN A 331 -0.49 -9.35 14.22
N THR A 332 0.37 -10.02 13.43
CA THR A 332 0.50 -11.49 13.52
C THR A 332 1.25 -11.94 14.77
N GLN A 333 2.07 -11.05 15.35
CA GLN A 333 2.82 -11.31 16.60
C GLN A 333 1.98 -11.12 17.87
N ILE A 334 0.77 -10.56 17.78
CA ILE A 334 -0.12 -10.41 18.93
C ILE A 334 -0.49 -11.80 19.46
N ILE A 335 -0.21 -12.05 20.74
CA ILE A 335 -0.52 -13.32 21.43
C ILE A 335 -1.94 -13.28 22.00
N MET A 336 -2.28 -12.19 22.70
CA MET A 336 -3.61 -11.94 23.27
C MET A 336 -4.03 -10.51 22.92
N GLY A 337 -5.32 -10.34 22.59
CA GLY A 337 -5.90 -9.05 22.25
C GLY A 337 -6.46 -9.00 20.83
N ASP A 338 -6.94 -7.83 20.45
CA ASP A 338 -7.62 -7.65 19.17
C ASP A 338 -6.64 -7.51 18.00
N HIS A 339 -6.92 -8.25 16.93
CA HIS A 339 -6.16 -8.18 15.68
C HIS A 339 -6.71 -7.11 14.74
N GLN A 340 -6.38 -5.85 15.02
CA GLN A 340 -6.89 -4.67 14.30
C GLN A 340 -6.54 -4.68 12.80
N MET A 341 -5.50 -5.39 12.37
CA MET A 341 -5.11 -5.47 10.94
C MET A 341 -5.77 -6.62 10.18
N ASN A 342 -6.72 -7.35 10.79
CA ASN A 342 -7.44 -8.43 10.09
C ASN A 342 -8.22 -7.94 8.87
N LYS A 343 -8.95 -6.82 8.97
CA LYS A 343 -9.66 -6.25 7.82
C LYS A 343 -8.67 -5.77 6.74
N PRO A 344 -7.66 -4.92 7.02
CA PRO A 344 -6.64 -4.54 6.04
C PRO A 344 -5.97 -5.71 5.33
N MET A 345 -5.52 -6.74 6.06
CA MET A 345 -4.88 -7.90 5.45
C MET A 345 -5.81 -8.67 4.49
N ASN A 346 -7.10 -8.78 4.82
CA ASN A 346 -8.10 -9.46 3.98
C ASN A 346 -8.67 -8.59 2.85
N SER A 347 -8.42 -7.29 2.87
CA SER A 347 -8.83 -6.35 1.81
C SER A 347 -7.91 -6.35 0.58
N CYS A 348 -6.74 -7.00 0.65
CA CYS A 348 -5.83 -7.13 -0.49
C CYS A 348 -6.28 -8.25 -1.43
N SER A 349 -6.35 -8.00 -2.74
CA SER A 349 -6.78 -9.01 -3.72
C SER A 349 -5.67 -9.96 -4.20
N LEU A 350 -4.48 -9.84 -3.62
CA LEU A 350 -3.31 -10.65 -3.97
C LEU A 350 -2.94 -10.60 -5.47
N CYS A 351 -3.16 -9.45 -6.12
CA CYS A 351 -3.07 -9.32 -7.57
C CYS A 351 -1.66 -9.09 -8.13
N GLY A 352 -0.67 -8.78 -7.27
CA GLY A 352 0.71 -8.51 -7.66
C GLY A 352 0.96 -7.16 -8.36
N GLN A 353 -0.03 -6.25 -8.46
CA GLN A 353 0.16 -4.96 -9.14
C GLN A 353 1.21 -4.08 -8.45
N CYS A 354 1.22 -4.08 -7.11
CA CYS A 354 2.20 -3.34 -6.34
C CYS A 354 3.66 -3.76 -6.65
N THR A 355 3.90 -5.05 -6.91
CA THR A 355 5.22 -5.58 -7.26
C THR A 355 5.71 -5.03 -8.59
N VAL A 356 4.84 -4.99 -9.61
CA VAL A 356 5.21 -4.52 -10.95
C VAL A 356 5.32 -2.99 -11.01
N THR A 357 4.40 -2.27 -10.35
CA THR A 357 4.44 -0.80 -10.33
C THR A 357 5.57 -0.25 -9.46
N CYS A 358 6.02 -1.00 -8.43
CA CYS A 358 7.07 -0.53 -7.55
C CYS A 358 8.44 -0.53 -8.25
N PRO A 359 9.18 0.59 -8.27
CA PRO A 359 10.53 0.65 -8.84
C PRO A 359 11.53 -0.34 -8.21
N ASN A 360 11.28 -0.75 -6.97
CA ASN A 360 12.12 -1.69 -6.22
C ASN A 360 11.47 -3.06 -6.02
N GLY A 361 10.31 -3.34 -6.63
CA GLY A 361 9.65 -4.64 -6.53
C GLY A 361 8.98 -4.95 -5.18
N PHE A 362 8.49 -3.95 -4.45
CA PHE A 362 7.78 -4.18 -3.19
C PHE A 362 6.48 -4.98 -3.40
N ASP A 363 6.36 -6.14 -2.74
CA ASP A 363 5.23 -7.05 -2.91
C ASP A 363 4.30 -7.06 -1.69
N MET A 364 3.27 -6.21 -1.74
CA MET A 364 2.22 -6.20 -0.72
C MET A 364 1.33 -7.44 -0.78
N SER A 365 1.23 -8.12 -1.93
CA SER A 365 0.45 -9.35 -2.03
C SER A 365 1.09 -10.49 -1.23
N GLN A 366 2.41 -10.62 -1.29
CA GLN A 366 3.16 -11.60 -0.49
C GLN A 366 3.03 -11.31 1.01
N VAL A 367 3.16 -10.03 1.42
CA VAL A 367 2.99 -9.62 2.83
C VAL A 367 1.61 -10.06 3.34
N CYS A 368 0.53 -9.71 2.62
CA CYS A 368 -0.83 -10.06 3.02
C CYS A 368 -1.07 -11.56 3.00
N LYS A 369 -0.60 -12.28 1.98
CA LYS A 369 -0.75 -13.75 1.88
C LYS A 369 -0.05 -14.46 3.03
N SER A 370 1.22 -14.16 3.28
CA SER A 370 1.98 -14.76 4.37
C SER A 370 1.41 -14.43 5.74
N ALA A 371 0.84 -13.24 5.91
CA ALA A 371 0.15 -12.88 7.15
C ALA A 371 -1.14 -13.69 7.32
N ARG A 372 -1.92 -13.94 6.25
CA ARG A 372 -3.11 -14.81 6.30
C ARG A 372 -2.74 -16.23 6.70
N GLU A 373 -1.73 -16.81 6.05
CA GLU A 373 -1.23 -18.15 6.35
C GLU A 373 -0.75 -18.26 7.81
N ASN A 374 0.03 -17.30 8.29
CA ASN A 374 0.49 -17.28 9.68
C ASN A 374 -0.68 -17.24 10.66
N MET A 375 -1.65 -16.35 10.43
CA MET A 375 -2.83 -16.20 11.28
C MET A 375 -3.73 -17.44 11.25
N VAL A 376 -3.84 -18.14 10.12
CA VAL A 376 -4.56 -19.42 10.02
C VAL A 376 -3.81 -20.53 10.78
N SER A 377 -2.50 -20.67 10.55
CA SER A 377 -1.67 -21.71 11.18
C SER A 377 -1.58 -21.58 12.70
N THR A 378 -1.82 -20.39 13.24
CA THR A 378 -1.82 -20.10 14.67
C THR A 378 -3.22 -20.03 15.28
N ASP A 379 -4.26 -20.39 14.51
CA ASP A 379 -5.69 -20.37 14.91
C ASP A 379 -6.19 -18.98 15.37
N LYS A 380 -5.60 -17.91 14.81
CA LYS A 380 -5.96 -16.51 15.11
C LYS A 380 -6.78 -15.85 14.00
N MET A 381 -6.84 -16.45 12.81
CA MET A 381 -7.65 -15.96 11.70
C MET A 381 -9.10 -16.47 11.84
N PRO A 382 -10.09 -15.58 12.07
CA PRO A 382 -11.49 -16.01 12.05
C PRO A 382 -11.87 -16.56 10.68
N LEU A 383 -12.76 -17.57 10.65
CA LEU A 383 -13.27 -18.13 9.39
C LEU A 383 -14.17 -17.16 8.62
N ALA A 384 -14.85 -16.26 9.34
CA ALA A 384 -15.89 -15.39 8.81
C ALA A 384 -15.57 -14.63 7.50
N PRO A 385 -14.38 -14.04 7.30
CA PRO A 385 -14.06 -13.31 6.06
C PRO A 385 -13.94 -14.19 4.82
N HIS A 386 -13.72 -15.50 4.99
CA HIS A 386 -13.48 -16.45 3.89
C HIS A 386 -14.58 -17.51 3.76
N GLU A 387 -15.41 -17.66 4.79
CA GLU A 387 -16.34 -18.78 4.98
C GLU A 387 -17.20 -19.05 3.75
N PHE A 388 -17.92 -18.04 3.25
CA PHE A 388 -18.81 -18.21 2.10
C PHE A 388 -18.08 -18.73 0.86
N ALA A 389 -16.95 -18.10 0.51
CA ALA A 389 -16.17 -18.50 -0.65
C ALA A 389 -15.61 -19.92 -0.52
N LEU A 390 -15.14 -20.30 0.67
CA LEU A 390 -14.66 -21.64 0.95
C LEU A 390 -15.78 -22.69 0.82
N MET A 391 -16.97 -22.38 1.31
CA MET A 391 -18.13 -23.28 1.17
C MET A 391 -18.57 -23.41 -0.30
N ASP A 392 -18.50 -22.33 -1.08
CA ASP A 392 -18.78 -22.38 -2.52
C ASP A 392 -17.72 -23.16 -3.32
N MET A 393 -16.45 -23.07 -2.92
CA MET A 393 -15.39 -23.92 -3.45
C MET A 393 -15.65 -25.38 -3.15
N LEU A 394 -15.98 -25.72 -1.89
CA LEU A 394 -16.29 -27.10 -1.49
C LEU A 394 -17.46 -27.65 -2.30
N PHE A 395 -18.55 -26.89 -2.45
CA PHE A 395 -19.69 -27.25 -3.30
C PHE A 395 -19.27 -27.53 -4.76
N SER A 396 -18.38 -26.71 -5.33
CA SER A 396 -17.85 -26.91 -6.69
C SER A 396 -17.06 -28.21 -6.83
N ASN A 397 -16.40 -28.64 -5.75
CA ASN A 397 -15.54 -29.82 -5.71
C ASN A 397 -16.24 -31.06 -5.14
N SER A 398 -17.53 -30.95 -4.78
CA SER A 398 -18.37 -32.06 -4.35
C SER A 398 -19.58 -32.22 -5.28
N GLU A 399 -20.70 -31.57 -4.95
CA GLU A 399 -22.00 -31.75 -5.60
C GLU A 399 -21.95 -31.38 -7.09
N ALA A 400 -21.31 -30.26 -7.42
CA ALA A 400 -21.18 -29.78 -8.80
C ALA A 400 -19.94 -30.33 -9.53
N PHE A 401 -19.12 -31.17 -8.89
CA PHE A 401 -17.92 -31.71 -9.51
C PHE A 401 -18.28 -32.74 -10.60
N LEU A 402 -17.56 -32.69 -11.72
CA LEU A 402 -17.68 -33.66 -12.82
C LEU A 402 -16.29 -33.90 -13.41
N CYS A 403 -15.91 -35.17 -13.55
CA CYS A 403 -14.70 -35.58 -14.26
C CYS A 403 -15.04 -36.80 -15.12
N ARG A 404 -14.92 -36.66 -16.44
CA ARG A 404 -15.25 -37.71 -17.41
C ARG A 404 -14.36 -37.63 -18.67
N PRO A 405 -13.91 -38.77 -19.22
CA PRO A 405 -13.26 -38.78 -20.52
C PRO A 405 -14.28 -38.51 -21.64
N GLN A 406 -13.80 -38.07 -22.80
CA GLN A 406 -14.63 -37.97 -24.00
C GLN A 406 -15.17 -39.37 -24.37
N PRO A 407 -16.46 -39.52 -24.71
CA PRO A 407 -16.98 -40.79 -25.22
C PRO A 407 -16.14 -41.33 -26.38
N GLY A 408 -15.77 -42.62 -26.31
CA GLY A 408 -14.91 -43.28 -27.28
C GLY A 408 -13.41 -43.26 -26.94
N TYR A 409 -13.00 -42.60 -25.85
CA TYR A 409 -11.62 -42.55 -25.39
C TYR A 409 -11.47 -43.13 -23.97
N GLU A 410 -10.55 -44.08 -23.79
CA GLU A 410 -10.19 -44.58 -22.45
C GLU A 410 -9.23 -43.64 -21.73
N THR A 411 -8.33 -43.01 -22.47
CA THR A 411 -7.43 -41.94 -22.02
C THR A 411 -7.54 -40.77 -22.99
N CYS A 412 -7.37 -39.56 -22.49
CA CYS A 412 -7.47 -38.35 -23.31
C CYS A 412 -6.10 -37.66 -23.39
N ARG A 413 -5.82 -37.01 -24.52
CA ARG A 413 -4.65 -36.13 -24.68
C ARG A 413 -4.83 -34.86 -23.85
N TYR A 414 -6.06 -34.35 -23.80
CA TYR A 414 -6.41 -33.12 -23.12
C TYR A 414 -7.51 -33.32 -22.07
N VAL A 415 -7.55 -32.42 -21.10
CA VAL A 415 -8.72 -32.23 -20.23
C VAL A 415 -9.08 -30.75 -20.22
N PHE A 416 -10.32 -30.43 -20.58
CA PHE A 416 -10.81 -29.06 -20.52
C PHE A 416 -11.27 -28.74 -19.09
N PHE A 417 -10.67 -27.70 -18.52
CA PHE A 417 -10.97 -27.15 -17.20
C PHE A 417 -11.49 -25.70 -17.37
N PRO A 418 -12.81 -25.49 -17.53
CA PRO A 418 -13.37 -24.17 -17.79
C PRO A 418 -13.22 -23.20 -16.59
N GLY A 419 -13.12 -23.74 -15.38
CA GLY A 419 -13.11 -22.99 -14.13
C GLY A 419 -14.50 -22.76 -13.54
N CYS A 420 -14.58 -22.72 -12.21
CA CYS A 420 -15.86 -22.71 -11.48
C CYS A 420 -16.77 -21.53 -11.83
N GLN A 421 -16.20 -20.34 -12.07
CA GLN A 421 -16.99 -19.16 -12.41
C GLN A 421 -17.57 -19.22 -13.83
N ALA A 422 -16.90 -19.89 -14.77
CA ALA A 422 -17.43 -20.06 -16.12
C ALA A 422 -18.71 -20.90 -16.11
N GLY A 423 -18.71 -22.04 -15.39
CA GLY A 423 -19.92 -22.86 -15.22
C GLY A 423 -21.02 -22.20 -14.40
N ALA A 424 -20.66 -21.25 -13.52
CA ALA A 424 -21.62 -20.50 -12.71
C ALA A 424 -22.33 -19.37 -13.49
N ILE A 425 -21.62 -18.72 -14.43
CA ILE A 425 -22.09 -17.49 -15.09
C ILE A 425 -22.51 -17.75 -16.54
N ALA A 426 -21.79 -18.62 -17.24
CA ALA A 426 -21.97 -18.88 -18.66
C ALA A 426 -21.92 -20.39 -18.98
N PRO A 427 -22.84 -21.20 -18.43
CA PRO A 427 -22.83 -22.66 -18.62
C PRO A 427 -22.92 -23.08 -20.10
N ASP A 428 -23.66 -22.34 -20.91
CA ASP A 428 -23.78 -22.65 -22.35
C ASP A 428 -22.45 -22.39 -23.09
N VAL A 429 -21.71 -21.32 -22.75
CA VAL A 429 -20.36 -21.06 -23.29
C VAL A 429 -19.39 -22.20 -22.95
N VAL A 430 -19.49 -22.77 -21.75
CA VAL A 430 -18.68 -23.94 -21.34
C VAL A 430 -19.00 -25.16 -22.20
N THR A 431 -20.28 -25.39 -22.49
CA THR A 431 -20.75 -26.51 -23.30
C THR A 431 -20.23 -26.38 -24.73
N GLU A 432 -20.44 -25.23 -25.37
CA GLU A 432 -19.96 -24.94 -26.73
C GLU A 432 -18.44 -25.07 -26.85
N ALA A 433 -17.69 -24.54 -25.87
CA ALA A 433 -16.24 -24.66 -25.84
C ALA A 433 -15.77 -26.12 -25.74
N TYR A 434 -16.41 -26.91 -24.87
CA TYR A 434 -16.07 -28.32 -24.72
C TYR A 434 -16.35 -29.11 -26.00
N GLU A 435 -17.53 -28.94 -26.59
CA GLU A 435 -17.92 -29.65 -27.82
C GLU A 435 -17.06 -29.24 -29.03
N ASP A 436 -16.69 -27.97 -29.12
CA ASP A 436 -15.77 -27.48 -30.15
C ASP A 436 -14.37 -28.11 -30.01
N LEU A 437 -13.81 -28.14 -28.80
CA LEU A 437 -12.53 -28.80 -28.54
C LEU A 437 -12.59 -30.29 -28.88
N CYS A 438 -13.65 -30.99 -28.46
CA CYS A 438 -13.87 -32.40 -28.79
C CYS A 438 -13.93 -32.67 -30.29
N ARG A 439 -14.47 -31.75 -31.09
CA ARG A 439 -14.61 -31.89 -32.56
C ARG A 439 -13.33 -31.58 -33.31
N ARG A 440 -12.56 -30.58 -32.86
CA ARG A 440 -11.46 -30.00 -33.64
C ARG A 440 -10.07 -30.35 -33.13
N THR A 441 -9.95 -31.08 -32.02
CA THR A 441 -8.66 -31.54 -31.49
C THR A 441 -8.54 -33.07 -31.58
N GLU A 442 -7.32 -33.54 -31.83
CA GLU A 442 -7.02 -34.98 -31.93
C GLU A 442 -6.61 -35.57 -30.58
N GLY A 443 -6.95 -36.83 -30.34
CA GLY A 443 -6.50 -37.59 -29.16
C GLY A 443 -7.42 -37.48 -27.94
N GLY A 444 -8.62 -36.93 -28.08
CA GLY A 444 -9.65 -36.91 -27.05
C GLY A 444 -9.50 -35.78 -26.02
N VAL A 445 -10.63 -35.21 -25.61
CA VAL A 445 -10.73 -34.13 -24.63
C VAL A 445 -11.65 -34.54 -23.49
N ALA A 446 -11.08 -34.87 -22.33
CA ALA A 446 -11.86 -35.06 -21.11
C ALA A 446 -12.45 -33.72 -20.63
N LEU A 447 -13.49 -33.78 -19.80
CA LEU A 447 -14.03 -32.61 -19.11
C LEU A 447 -13.80 -32.72 -17.61
N MET A 448 -13.37 -31.63 -16.99
CA MET A 448 -13.29 -31.50 -15.55
C MET A 448 -13.94 -30.19 -15.06
N LEU A 449 -15.12 -30.30 -14.46
CA LEU A 449 -15.81 -29.21 -13.78
C LEU A 449 -15.45 -29.20 -12.29
N GLY A 450 -14.94 -28.07 -11.81
CA GLY A 450 -14.58 -27.88 -10.41
C GLY A 450 -13.90 -26.54 -10.15
N CYS A 451 -13.39 -26.37 -8.94
CA CYS A 451 -12.54 -25.26 -8.53
C CYS A 451 -11.08 -25.71 -8.41
N CYS A 452 -10.16 -24.91 -8.95
CA CYS A 452 -8.72 -25.15 -8.95
C CYS A 452 -8.02 -24.98 -7.59
N GLY A 453 -8.75 -24.62 -6.53
CA GLY A 453 -8.19 -24.43 -5.17
C GLY A 453 -7.66 -23.01 -4.88
N ALA A 454 -7.74 -22.08 -5.82
CA ALA A 454 -7.30 -20.69 -5.61
C ALA A 454 -8.00 -20.01 -4.42
N ILE A 455 -9.24 -20.39 -4.11
CA ILE A 455 -10.01 -19.83 -2.99
C ILE A 455 -9.40 -20.18 -1.63
N SER A 456 -9.04 -21.45 -1.39
CA SER A 456 -8.40 -21.86 -0.13
C SER A 456 -6.96 -21.36 -0.03
N GLU A 457 -6.27 -21.27 -1.16
CA GLU A 457 -4.93 -20.68 -1.25
C GLU A 457 -4.97 -19.20 -0.84
N TRP A 458 -5.88 -18.40 -1.41
CA TRP A 458 -6.01 -16.97 -1.07
C TRP A 458 -6.41 -16.74 0.38
N ALA A 459 -7.12 -17.69 0.99
CA ALA A 459 -7.50 -17.68 2.39
C ALA A 459 -6.34 -18.06 3.34
N GLY A 460 -5.22 -18.56 2.83
CA GLY A 460 -4.11 -19.08 3.62
C GLY A 460 -4.41 -20.44 4.28
N ARG A 461 -5.42 -21.18 3.79
CA ARG A 461 -5.89 -22.45 4.38
C ARG A 461 -5.26 -23.64 3.67
N TYR A 462 -3.98 -23.85 3.95
CA TYR A 462 -3.13 -24.85 3.29
C TYR A 462 -3.71 -26.28 3.33
N GLU A 463 -4.30 -26.74 4.45
CA GLU A 463 -4.89 -28.08 4.53
C GLU A 463 -6.05 -28.29 3.53
N MET A 464 -6.87 -27.26 3.31
CA MET A 464 -7.95 -27.32 2.33
C MET A 464 -7.39 -27.30 0.91
N THR A 465 -6.35 -26.50 0.67
CA THR A 465 -5.65 -26.45 -0.62
C THR A 465 -5.05 -27.80 -0.97
N GLU A 466 -4.38 -28.47 -0.03
CA GLU A 466 -3.81 -29.80 -0.25
C GLU A 466 -4.88 -30.85 -0.58
N LYS A 467 -6.04 -30.83 0.09
CA LYS A 467 -7.15 -31.75 -0.24
C LYS A 467 -7.68 -31.53 -1.66
N VAL A 468 -7.81 -30.28 -2.09
CA VAL A 468 -8.23 -29.98 -3.47
C VAL A 468 -7.16 -30.45 -4.46
N ASN A 469 -5.88 -30.19 -4.18
CA ASN A 469 -4.78 -30.63 -5.02
C ASN A 469 -4.72 -32.15 -5.16
N GLU A 470 -4.92 -32.88 -4.06
CA GLU A 470 -4.96 -34.34 -4.04
C GLU A 470 -6.13 -34.88 -4.88
N GLN A 471 -7.35 -34.35 -4.68
CA GLN A 471 -8.51 -34.73 -5.50
C GLN A 471 -8.24 -34.51 -7.00
N LEU A 472 -7.73 -33.33 -7.38
CA LEU A 472 -7.46 -33.03 -8.79
C LEU A 472 -6.39 -33.96 -9.38
N LYS A 473 -5.30 -34.24 -8.64
CA LYS A 473 -4.26 -35.20 -9.08
C LYS A 473 -4.82 -36.61 -9.28
N GLN A 474 -5.65 -37.08 -8.34
CA GLN A 474 -6.27 -38.40 -8.45
C GLN A 474 -7.19 -38.49 -9.68
N GLU A 475 -7.96 -37.45 -9.97
CA GLU A 475 -8.84 -37.41 -11.14
C GLU A 475 -8.06 -37.30 -12.46
N LEU A 476 -6.96 -36.54 -12.50
CA LEU A 476 -6.07 -36.48 -13.66
C LEU A 476 -5.41 -37.85 -13.94
N ALA A 477 -4.97 -38.55 -12.90
CA ALA A 477 -4.38 -39.88 -13.05
C ALA A 477 -5.37 -40.89 -13.63
N LYS A 478 -6.66 -40.81 -13.26
CA LYS A 478 -7.73 -41.65 -13.85
C LYS A 478 -7.92 -41.40 -15.35
N LEU A 479 -7.58 -40.22 -15.85
CA LEU A 479 -7.70 -39.84 -17.26
C LEU A 479 -6.42 -40.12 -18.09
N GLY A 480 -5.37 -40.65 -17.45
CA GLY A 480 -4.07 -40.89 -18.10
C GLY A 480 -3.15 -39.66 -18.14
N ASP A 481 -3.25 -38.77 -17.16
CA ASP A 481 -2.46 -37.53 -17.02
C ASP A 481 -2.47 -36.62 -18.28
N PRO A 482 -3.67 -36.25 -18.78
CA PRO A 482 -3.83 -35.34 -19.91
C PRO A 482 -3.20 -33.96 -19.65
N MET A 483 -2.88 -33.24 -20.72
CA MET A 483 -2.58 -31.81 -20.62
C MET A 483 -3.87 -31.04 -20.29
N ILE A 484 -3.82 -30.14 -19.31
CA ILE A 484 -4.98 -29.32 -18.95
C ILE A 484 -5.12 -28.15 -19.92
N ILE A 485 -6.32 -27.96 -20.47
CA ILE A 485 -6.75 -26.75 -21.18
C ILE A 485 -7.57 -25.90 -20.21
N ALA A 486 -7.00 -24.81 -19.70
CA ALA A 486 -7.65 -23.92 -18.75
C ALA A 486 -8.48 -22.83 -19.45
N GLY A 487 -9.73 -22.66 -19.04
CA GLY A 487 -10.59 -21.56 -19.48
C GLY A 487 -10.33 -20.23 -18.74
N CYS A 488 -9.50 -20.21 -17.72
CA CYS A 488 -9.28 -19.01 -16.91
C CYS A 488 -7.80 -18.85 -16.57
N PRO A 489 -7.20 -17.64 -16.71
CA PRO A 489 -5.79 -17.41 -16.42
C PRO A 489 -5.46 -17.70 -14.96
N SER A 490 -6.37 -17.42 -14.02
CA SER A 490 -6.17 -17.79 -12.61
C SER A 490 -6.17 -19.30 -12.40
N CYS A 491 -6.99 -20.05 -13.14
CA CYS A 491 -6.96 -21.52 -13.09
C CYS A 491 -5.67 -22.05 -13.71
N MET A 492 -5.25 -21.47 -14.85
CA MET A 492 -4.00 -21.83 -15.50
C MET A 492 -2.81 -21.67 -14.56
N LYS A 493 -2.68 -20.50 -13.92
CA LYS A 493 -1.63 -20.22 -12.94
C LYS A 493 -1.70 -21.17 -11.74
N GLN A 494 -2.87 -21.28 -11.10
CA GLN A 494 -3.04 -22.09 -9.90
C GLN A 494 -2.72 -23.57 -10.13
N LEU A 495 -3.23 -24.15 -11.22
CA LEU A 495 -3.04 -25.57 -11.54
C LEU A 495 -1.57 -25.85 -11.92
N LYS A 496 -0.93 -24.94 -12.66
CA LYS A 496 0.49 -25.05 -13.01
C LYS A 496 1.38 -25.00 -11.77
N GLU A 497 1.16 -24.05 -10.88
CA GLU A 497 1.98 -23.84 -9.68
C GLU A 497 1.73 -24.92 -8.61
N SER A 498 0.47 -25.33 -8.38
CA SER A 498 0.11 -26.23 -7.27
C SER A 498 0.22 -27.72 -7.60
N LEU A 499 -0.05 -28.09 -8.86
CA LEU A 499 -0.05 -29.51 -9.26
C LEU A 499 1.26 -29.91 -9.96
N GLY A 500 2.01 -28.96 -10.52
CA GLY A 500 3.22 -29.24 -11.30
C GLY A 500 2.94 -29.96 -12.62
N VAL A 501 1.71 -29.85 -13.14
CA VAL A 501 1.26 -30.52 -14.37
C VAL A 501 1.37 -29.60 -15.59
N ARG A 502 1.27 -30.18 -16.79
CA ARG A 502 1.23 -29.41 -18.04
C ARG A 502 -0.13 -28.73 -18.19
N VAL A 503 -0.12 -27.39 -18.29
CA VAL A 503 -1.32 -26.58 -18.45
C VAL A 503 -1.09 -25.58 -19.59
N THR A 504 -2.09 -25.44 -20.45
CA THR A 504 -2.20 -24.40 -21.47
C THR A 504 -3.56 -23.70 -21.32
N GLY A 505 -3.71 -22.47 -21.76
CA GLY A 505 -5.02 -21.86 -21.88
C GLY A 505 -5.77 -22.35 -23.12
N ILE A 506 -7.08 -22.13 -23.14
CA ILE A 506 -7.91 -22.41 -24.32
C ILE A 506 -7.56 -21.49 -25.50
N TRP A 507 -7.10 -20.27 -25.24
CA TRP A 507 -6.77 -19.28 -26.27
C TRP A 507 -5.53 -19.68 -27.08
N GLU A 508 -4.54 -20.34 -26.49
CA GLU A 508 -3.40 -20.94 -27.20
C GLU A 508 -3.88 -22.03 -28.16
N ILE A 509 -4.74 -22.93 -27.68
CA ILE A 509 -5.30 -24.00 -28.51
C ILE A 509 -6.08 -23.42 -29.69
N LEU A 510 -6.95 -22.43 -29.44
CA LEU A 510 -7.73 -21.78 -30.49
C LEU A 510 -6.86 -21.00 -31.48
N LYS A 511 -5.70 -20.48 -31.05
CA LYS A 511 -4.73 -19.88 -31.97
C LYS A 511 -4.09 -20.92 -32.89
N GLU A 512 -3.82 -22.13 -32.38
CA GLU A 512 -3.24 -23.23 -33.16
C GLU A 512 -4.25 -23.84 -34.15
N ILE A 513 -5.49 -24.10 -33.73
CA ILE A 513 -6.50 -24.79 -34.55
C ILE A 513 -7.42 -23.85 -35.34
N GLY A 514 -7.22 -22.53 -35.19
CA GLY A 514 -8.05 -21.49 -35.79
C GLY A 514 -9.34 -21.17 -35.01
N LEU A 515 -9.93 -20.02 -35.31
CA LEU A 515 -11.16 -19.55 -34.67
C LEU A 515 -12.38 -20.43 -35.01
N PRO A 516 -13.33 -20.59 -34.08
CA PRO A 516 -14.64 -21.19 -34.39
C PRO A 516 -15.38 -20.39 -35.48
N ALA A 517 -16.22 -21.05 -36.27
CA ALA A 517 -16.92 -20.43 -37.40
C ALA A 517 -17.85 -19.28 -36.99
N GLN A 518 -18.39 -19.33 -35.77
CA GLN A 518 -19.27 -18.34 -35.18
C GLN A 518 -18.53 -17.20 -34.47
N ALA A 519 -17.19 -17.21 -34.44
CA ALA A 519 -16.41 -16.17 -33.80
C ALA A 519 -16.65 -14.82 -34.49
N LYS A 520 -17.18 -13.85 -33.75
CA LYS A 520 -17.41 -12.49 -34.24
C LYS A 520 -17.10 -11.46 -33.17
N GLY A 521 -16.28 -10.48 -33.54
CA GLY A 521 -15.96 -9.34 -32.70
C GLY A 521 -17.10 -8.33 -32.61
N LEU A 522 -16.90 -7.32 -31.75
CA LEU A 522 -17.79 -6.17 -31.69
C LEU A 522 -17.39 -5.14 -32.76
N GLU A 523 -18.38 -4.58 -33.44
CA GLU A 523 -18.18 -3.55 -34.48
C GLU A 523 -17.83 -2.17 -33.90
N ILE A 524 -17.90 -2.04 -32.57
CA ILE A 524 -17.53 -0.84 -31.81
C ILE A 524 -16.16 -1.03 -31.12
N PRO A 525 -15.42 0.05 -30.84
CA PRO A 525 -14.16 -0.06 -30.11
C PRO A 525 -14.35 -0.69 -28.73
N VAL A 526 -13.39 -1.51 -28.30
CA VAL A 526 -13.42 -2.24 -27.03
C VAL A 526 -12.18 -1.99 -26.18
N ALA A 527 -12.33 -2.04 -24.86
CA ALA A 527 -11.22 -1.97 -23.91
C ALA A 527 -10.88 -3.37 -23.39
N ILE A 528 -9.60 -3.71 -23.27
CA ILE A 528 -9.19 -4.97 -22.64
C ILE A 528 -8.96 -4.74 -21.14
N HIS A 529 -9.45 -5.68 -20.32
CA HIS A 529 -9.00 -5.82 -18.94
C HIS A 529 -8.15 -7.08 -18.81
N ASP A 530 -6.84 -6.89 -18.69
CA ASP A 530 -5.90 -7.98 -18.42
C ASP A 530 -6.09 -8.48 -16.98
N ALA A 531 -6.47 -9.74 -16.83
CA ALA A 531 -6.77 -10.34 -15.53
C ALA A 531 -5.48 -10.62 -14.74
N CYS A 532 -5.54 -10.50 -13.41
CA CYS A 532 -4.36 -10.68 -12.55
C CYS A 532 -3.69 -12.05 -12.67
N GLY A 533 -4.43 -13.10 -13.07
CA GLY A 533 -3.88 -14.44 -13.31
C GLY A 533 -2.90 -14.50 -14.49
N ALA A 534 -2.92 -13.53 -15.40
CA ALA A 534 -2.01 -13.44 -16.55
C ALA A 534 -0.94 -12.34 -16.38
N ARG A 535 -0.77 -11.80 -15.16
CA ARG A 535 0.33 -10.87 -14.88
C ARG A 535 1.67 -11.62 -14.94
N GLY A 536 2.62 -11.10 -15.70
CA GLY A 536 3.89 -11.76 -16.02
C GLY A 536 3.80 -12.77 -17.17
N ASP A 537 2.63 -12.90 -17.81
CA ASP A 537 2.41 -13.77 -18.97
C ASP A 537 2.09 -12.95 -20.22
N ALA A 538 3.14 -12.36 -20.80
CA ALA A 538 3.03 -11.55 -22.01
C ALA A 538 2.46 -12.37 -23.19
N GLN A 539 2.75 -13.67 -23.27
CA GLN A 539 2.27 -14.55 -24.33
C GLN A 539 0.73 -14.64 -24.30
N THR A 540 0.14 -14.95 -23.15
CA THR A 540 -1.33 -14.96 -23.01
C THR A 540 -1.91 -13.58 -23.37
N GLN A 541 -1.33 -12.50 -22.85
CA GLN A 541 -1.79 -11.14 -23.10
C GLN A 541 -1.76 -10.76 -24.60
N ASP A 542 -0.74 -11.20 -25.33
CA ASP A 542 -0.61 -10.98 -26.77
C ASP A 542 -1.62 -11.81 -27.56
N ILE A 543 -1.76 -13.10 -27.24
CA ILE A 543 -2.74 -13.99 -27.89
C ILE A 543 -4.16 -13.42 -27.77
N ILE A 544 -4.55 -12.92 -26.60
CA ILE A 544 -5.88 -12.31 -26.40
C ILE A 544 -6.10 -11.12 -27.35
N ARG A 545 -5.08 -10.26 -27.51
CA ARG A 545 -5.14 -9.10 -28.41
C ARG A 545 -5.22 -9.54 -29.88
N GLU A 546 -4.44 -10.56 -30.25
CA GLU A 546 -4.46 -11.13 -31.60
C GLU A 546 -5.81 -11.77 -31.92
N LEU A 547 -6.37 -12.59 -31.03
CA LEU A 547 -7.69 -13.20 -31.22
C LEU A 547 -8.78 -12.14 -31.40
N LEU A 548 -8.70 -11.02 -30.67
CA LEU A 548 -9.62 -9.90 -30.85
C LEU A 548 -9.46 -9.21 -32.19
N ALA A 549 -8.22 -9.02 -32.66
CA ALA A 549 -7.94 -8.48 -33.99
C ALA A 549 -8.43 -9.43 -35.11
N ASP A 550 -8.20 -10.74 -34.97
CA ASP A 550 -8.65 -11.78 -35.89
C ASP A 550 -10.20 -11.84 -35.97
N MET A 551 -10.89 -11.49 -34.87
CA MET A 551 -12.35 -11.33 -34.82
C MET A 551 -12.86 -9.97 -35.33
N GLY A 552 -11.98 -9.05 -35.72
CA GLY A 552 -12.31 -7.73 -36.26
C GLY A 552 -12.57 -6.64 -35.21
N CYS A 553 -12.24 -6.85 -33.94
CA CYS A 553 -12.37 -5.84 -32.89
C CYS A 553 -11.31 -4.74 -33.04
N THR A 554 -11.71 -3.49 -32.80
CA THR A 554 -10.76 -2.38 -32.60
C THR A 554 -10.49 -2.19 -31.11
N VAL A 555 -9.26 -2.45 -30.65
CA VAL A 555 -8.90 -2.31 -29.23
C VAL A 555 -8.41 -0.89 -28.93
N VAL A 556 -8.98 -0.25 -27.92
CA VAL A 556 -8.53 1.06 -27.43
C VAL A 556 -7.41 0.93 -26.41
N ASN A 557 -6.45 1.86 -26.46
CA ASN A 557 -5.42 1.96 -25.42
C ASN A 557 -6.02 2.50 -24.13
N THR A 558 -5.74 1.82 -23.02
CA THR A 558 -6.14 2.25 -21.68
C THR A 558 -4.90 2.44 -20.80
N GLU A 559 -4.98 3.39 -19.87
CA GLU A 559 -3.99 3.51 -18.80
C GLU A 559 -3.93 2.20 -18.00
N TYR A 560 -2.77 1.89 -17.43
CA TYR A 560 -2.57 0.67 -16.64
C TYR A 560 -3.08 -0.58 -17.39
N SER A 561 -2.45 -0.95 -18.50
CA SER A 561 -2.77 -2.17 -19.27
C SER A 561 -1.72 -3.26 -19.04
N ARG A 562 -1.96 -4.49 -19.54
CA ARG A 562 -1.04 -5.63 -19.39
C ARG A 562 -0.70 -5.88 -17.92
N ASP A 563 0.58 -6.02 -17.61
CA ASP A 563 1.10 -6.24 -16.26
C ASP A 563 0.89 -5.08 -15.30
N LEU A 564 0.38 -3.93 -15.76
CA LEU A 564 -0.01 -2.82 -14.90
C LEU A 564 -1.52 -2.80 -14.60
N SER A 565 -2.32 -3.69 -15.21
CA SER A 565 -3.77 -3.74 -15.06
C SER A 565 -4.22 -3.74 -13.59
N PRO A 566 -5.20 -2.88 -13.21
CA PRO A 566 -5.73 -2.83 -11.85
C PRO A 566 -6.50 -4.10 -11.49
N CYS A 567 -6.80 -4.28 -10.21
CA CYS A 567 -7.58 -5.44 -9.77
C CYS A 567 -9.10 -5.15 -9.84
N CYS A 568 -9.89 -6.10 -10.35
CA CYS A 568 -11.37 -6.05 -10.32
C CYS A 568 -12.00 -6.33 -8.94
N GLY A 569 -11.21 -6.57 -7.88
CA GLY A 569 -11.70 -6.83 -6.53
C GLY A 569 -12.25 -8.24 -6.25
N TYR A 570 -12.22 -9.16 -7.23
CA TYR A 570 -12.65 -10.56 -7.01
C TYR A 570 -11.57 -11.42 -6.34
N GLY A 571 -10.33 -11.33 -6.85
CA GLY A 571 -9.20 -12.13 -6.36
C GLY A 571 -8.90 -11.86 -4.88
N GLY A 572 -8.19 -12.78 -4.22
CA GLY A 572 -7.82 -12.63 -2.81
C GLY A 572 -9.02 -12.62 -1.85
N LEU A 573 -10.23 -12.96 -2.34
CA LEU A 573 -11.50 -12.97 -1.61
C LEU A 573 -11.96 -11.59 -1.12
N THR A 574 -11.48 -10.51 -1.74
CA THR A 574 -11.80 -9.15 -1.30
C THR A 574 -13.31 -8.88 -1.34
N SER A 575 -14.03 -9.36 -2.36
CA SER A 575 -15.49 -9.20 -2.45
C SER A 575 -16.26 -9.84 -1.30
N CYS A 576 -15.73 -10.90 -0.67
CA CYS A 576 -16.33 -11.55 0.49
C CYS A 576 -15.87 -10.91 1.81
N ALA A 577 -14.59 -10.54 1.91
CA ALA A 577 -14.00 -10.04 3.14
C ALA A 577 -14.22 -8.52 3.36
N ASN A 578 -14.31 -7.74 2.28
CA ASN A 578 -14.51 -6.30 2.30
C ASN A 578 -15.14 -5.82 0.98
N LYS A 579 -16.47 -5.98 0.85
CA LYS A 579 -17.24 -5.60 -0.34
C LYS A 579 -16.98 -4.16 -0.81
N GLU A 580 -16.99 -3.20 0.11
CA GLU A 580 -16.76 -1.78 -0.23
C GLU A 580 -15.41 -1.56 -0.93
N MET A 581 -14.35 -2.25 -0.46
CA MET A 581 -13.04 -2.19 -1.11
C MET A 581 -13.07 -2.82 -2.50
N ALA A 582 -13.75 -3.96 -2.67
CA ALA A 582 -13.88 -4.61 -3.96
C ALA A 582 -14.64 -3.72 -4.97
N ASP A 583 -15.67 -3.02 -4.52
CA ASP A 583 -16.47 -2.11 -5.35
C ASP A 583 -15.60 -0.92 -5.82
N LYS A 584 -14.84 -0.27 -4.92
CA LYS A 584 -13.85 0.78 -5.28
C LYS A 584 -12.77 0.29 -6.25
N MET A 585 -12.29 -0.95 -6.06
CA MET A 585 -11.34 -1.58 -6.99
C MET A 585 -11.94 -1.77 -8.40
N THR A 586 -13.23 -2.12 -8.44
CA THR A 586 -13.96 -2.31 -9.69
C THR A 586 -14.17 -0.98 -10.40
N GLU A 587 -14.61 0.05 -9.67
CA GLU A 587 -14.73 1.43 -10.17
C GLU A 587 -13.40 1.91 -10.79
N LYS A 588 -12.28 1.69 -10.10
CA LYS A 588 -10.96 2.06 -10.63
C LYS A 588 -10.60 1.38 -11.95
N CYS A 589 -11.05 0.14 -12.15
CA CYS A 589 -10.88 -0.55 -13.43
C CYS A 589 -11.69 0.11 -14.55
N LEU A 590 -12.90 0.55 -14.21
CA LEU A 590 -13.94 1.02 -15.12
C LEU A 590 -13.75 2.49 -15.54
N GLU A 591 -13.11 3.31 -14.70
CA GLU A 591 -12.72 4.71 -14.99
C GLU A 591 -11.81 4.85 -16.24
N ARG A 592 -11.15 3.77 -16.66
CA ARG A 592 -10.09 3.83 -17.69
C ARG A 592 -10.61 3.94 -19.12
N SER A 593 -11.89 3.68 -19.35
CA SER A 593 -12.52 3.71 -20.67
C SER A 593 -14.03 3.61 -20.55
N ASP A 594 -14.77 4.26 -21.45
CA ASP A 594 -16.22 4.11 -21.61
C ASP A 594 -16.61 2.97 -22.56
N ALA A 595 -15.65 2.42 -23.31
CA ALA A 595 -15.88 1.31 -24.23
C ALA A 595 -16.32 0.03 -23.49
N PRO A 596 -17.03 -0.91 -24.17
CA PRO A 596 -17.28 -2.24 -23.63
C PRO A 596 -15.97 -2.96 -23.27
N TYR A 597 -15.95 -3.62 -22.11
CA TYR A 597 -14.75 -4.31 -21.64
C TYR A 597 -14.72 -5.77 -22.07
N ILE A 598 -13.66 -6.17 -22.78
CA ILE A 598 -13.33 -7.58 -23.01
C ILE A 598 -12.41 -8.08 -21.90
N THR A 599 -12.79 -9.20 -21.30
CA THR A 599 -11.99 -9.89 -20.29
C THR A 599 -11.78 -11.34 -20.72
N TYR A 600 -10.78 -11.99 -20.16
CA TYR A 600 -10.55 -13.43 -20.28
C TYR A 600 -10.53 -14.09 -18.91
N CYS A 601 -11.21 -13.47 -17.94
CA CYS A 601 -11.52 -14.03 -16.63
C CYS A 601 -13.00 -13.79 -16.35
N MET A 602 -13.78 -14.88 -16.21
CA MET A 602 -15.23 -14.78 -16.00
C MET A 602 -15.60 -13.98 -14.74
N ALA A 603 -14.75 -14.03 -13.72
CA ALA A 603 -14.96 -13.26 -12.50
C ALA A 603 -14.80 -11.74 -12.71
N CYS A 604 -13.86 -11.32 -13.56
CA CYS A 604 -13.71 -9.91 -13.94
C CYS A 604 -14.95 -9.43 -14.70
N ARG A 605 -15.43 -10.23 -15.67
CA ARG A 605 -16.66 -9.95 -16.43
C ARG A 605 -17.86 -9.77 -15.51
N ASP A 606 -18.08 -10.69 -14.55
CA ASP A 606 -19.20 -10.61 -13.61
C ASP A 606 -19.13 -9.38 -12.70
N ARG A 607 -17.93 -9.01 -12.22
CA ARG A 607 -17.74 -7.79 -11.43
C ARG A 607 -18.13 -6.54 -12.21
N PHE A 608 -17.69 -6.41 -13.45
CA PHE A 608 -17.98 -5.22 -14.26
C PHE A 608 -19.47 -5.11 -14.62
N VAL A 609 -20.11 -6.23 -14.93
CA VAL A 609 -21.55 -6.23 -15.27
C VAL A 609 -22.40 -5.90 -14.04
N ARG A 610 -21.98 -6.33 -12.83
CA ARG A 610 -22.63 -5.97 -11.56
C ARG A 610 -22.57 -4.48 -11.24
N GLU A 611 -21.55 -3.77 -11.73
CA GLU A 611 -21.47 -2.29 -11.68
C GLU A 611 -22.18 -1.61 -12.87
N GLY A 612 -22.98 -2.36 -13.64
CA GLY A 612 -23.76 -1.84 -14.77
C GLY A 612 -22.96 -1.54 -16.03
N ARG A 613 -21.70 -1.99 -16.11
CA ARG A 613 -20.85 -1.79 -17.30
C ARG A 613 -20.98 -2.95 -18.28
N GLU A 614 -21.00 -2.63 -19.57
CA GLU A 614 -20.96 -3.66 -20.61
C GLU A 614 -19.60 -4.38 -20.57
N SER A 615 -19.63 -5.68 -20.28
CA SER A 615 -18.43 -6.51 -20.30
C SER A 615 -18.72 -7.90 -20.85
N ARG A 616 -17.78 -8.41 -21.66
CA ARG A 616 -17.82 -9.72 -22.29
C ARG A 616 -16.58 -10.52 -21.94
N TYR A 617 -16.77 -11.79 -21.65
CA TYR A 617 -15.69 -12.76 -21.59
C TYR A 617 -15.36 -13.22 -23.01
N ILE A 618 -14.07 -13.37 -23.35
CA ILE A 618 -13.63 -13.60 -24.74
C ILE A 618 -14.28 -14.82 -25.39
N LEU A 619 -14.55 -15.90 -24.64
CA LEU A 619 -15.22 -17.07 -25.20
C LEU A 619 -16.69 -16.80 -25.56
N GLU A 620 -17.34 -15.79 -24.98
CA GLU A 620 -18.68 -15.35 -25.41
C GLU A 620 -18.64 -14.87 -26.88
N LEU A 621 -17.56 -14.16 -27.26
CA LEU A 621 -17.36 -13.69 -28.63
C LEU A 621 -16.95 -14.81 -29.59
N LEU A 622 -16.07 -15.71 -29.14
CA LEU A 622 -15.57 -16.82 -29.95
C LEU A 622 -16.65 -17.84 -30.28
N TYR A 623 -17.58 -18.09 -29.36
CA TYR A 623 -18.67 -19.05 -29.54
C TYR A 623 -20.03 -18.41 -29.83
N GLY A 624 -20.09 -17.08 -29.98
CA GLY A 624 -21.34 -16.37 -30.29
C GLY A 624 -22.47 -16.60 -29.29
N THR A 625 -22.12 -16.95 -28.05
CA THR A 625 -23.05 -17.28 -26.97
C THR A 625 -22.90 -16.29 -25.84
N ASN A 626 -24.01 -15.70 -25.40
CA ASN A 626 -24.00 -14.69 -24.36
C ASN A 626 -24.18 -15.34 -22.98
N ALA A 627 -23.38 -14.91 -22.01
CA ALA A 627 -23.63 -15.25 -20.62
C ALA A 627 -24.92 -14.58 -20.13
N VAL A 628 -25.55 -15.18 -19.11
CA VAL A 628 -26.64 -14.53 -18.38
C VAL A 628 -26.11 -13.21 -17.82
N ASN A 629 -26.88 -12.12 -17.98
CA ASN A 629 -26.36 -10.78 -17.71
C ASN A 629 -25.84 -10.68 -16.26
N MET A 630 -26.52 -11.26 -15.25
CA MET A 630 -26.08 -11.14 -13.86
C MET A 630 -26.72 -12.20 -12.95
N PRO A 631 -26.25 -13.46 -12.94
CA PRO A 631 -26.84 -14.46 -12.05
C PRO A 631 -26.54 -14.14 -10.58
N ASP A 632 -27.56 -14.28 -9.72
CA ASP A 632 -27.42 -14.18 -8.26
C ASP A 632 -26.55 -15.33 -7.70
N ILE A 633 -26.07 -15.22 -6.46
CA ILE A 633 -25.22 -16.26 -5.85
C ILE A 633 -25.84 -17.66 -5.80
N SER A 634 -27.17 -17.76 -5.71
CA SER A 634 -27.90 -19.03 -5.72
C SER A 634 -28.02 -19.57 -7.13
N GLU A 635 -28.35 -18.70 -8.09
CA GLU A 635 -28.36 -19.02 -9.52
C GLU A 635 -26.99 -19.52 -9.98
N LYS A 636 -25.90 -18.92 -9.50
CA LYS A 636 -24.53 -19.40 -9.77
C LYS A 636 -24.28 -20.84 -9.32
N ARG A 637 -24.86 -21.27 -8.18
CA ARG A 637 -24.79 -22.68 -7.74
C ARG A 637 -25.68 -23.57 -8.60
N TYR A 638 -26.91 -23.12 -8.85
CA TYR A 638 -27.87 -23.83 -9.67
C TYR A 638 -27.35 -24.08 -11.10
N ASN A 639 -26.78 -23.06 -11.74
CA ASN A 639 -26.19 -23.13 -13.08
C ASN A 639 -25.10 -24.22 -13.18
N ARG A 640 -24.26 -24.36 -12.15
CA ARG A 640 -23.23 -25.42 -12.13
C ARG A 640 -23.84 -26.82 -12.04
N LEU A 641 -24.90 -27.00 -11.25
CA LEU A 641 -25.61 -28.29 -11.15
C LEU A 641 -26.31 -28.63 -12.46
N VAL A 642 -27.04 -27.67 -13.03
CA VAL A 642 -27.73 -27.83 -14.32
C VAL A 642 -26.75 -28.10 -15.45
N LEU A 643 -25.60 -27.42 -15.46
CA LEU A 643 -24.54 -27.69 -16.43
C LEU A 643 -24.07 -29.15 -16.34
N LYS A 644 -23.74 -29.61 -15.13
CA LYS A 644 -23.34 -30.99 -14.88
C LYS A 644 -24.41 -31.98 -15.35
N GLU A 645 -25.68 -31.76 -14.99
CA GLU A 645 -26.80 -32.61 -15.37
C GLU A 645 -27.00 -32.66 -16.88
N LYS A 646 -27.03 -31.50 -17.56
CA LYS A 646 -27.18 -31.40 -19.01
C LYS A 646 -26.06 -32.16 -19.73
N LEU A 647 -24.81 -31.99 -19.31
CA LEU A 647 -23.67 -32.64 -19.94
C LEU A 647 -23.68 -34.15 -19.71
N LEU A 648 -23.96 -34.62 -18.49
CA LEU A 648 -24.12 -36.04 -18.18
C LEU A 648 -25.19 -36.70 -19.04
N LYS A 649 -26.34 -36.03 -19.19
CA LYS A 649 -27.43 -36.50 -20.04
C LYS A 649 -27.06 -36.52 -21.52
N ASN A 650 -26.55 -35.40 -22.05
CA ASN A 650 -26.39 -35.20 -23.49
C ASN A 650 -25.14 -35.90 -24.06
N ILE A 651 -24.08 -36.04 -23.27
CA ILE A 651 -22.78 -36.56 -23.73
C ILE A 651 -22.56 -38.00 -23.25
N TRP A 652 -22.91 -38.30 -22.00
CA TRP A 652 -22.66 -39.62 -21.38
C TRP A 652 -23.92 -40.48 -21.21
N ASN A 653 -25.10 -39.99 -21.59
CA ASN A 653 -26.39 -40.67 -21.38
C ASN A 653 -26.63 -41.10 -19.92
N GLU A 654 -26.10 -40.34 -18.96
CA GLU A 654 -26.29 -40.53 -17.53
C GLU A 654 -27.41 -39.58 -17.05
N GLU A 655 -28.54 -40.13 -16.56
CA GLU A 655 -29.60 -39.33 -15.94
C GLU A 655 -29.33 -39.15 -14.44
N LEU A 656 -29.28 -37.89 -14.00
CA LEU A 656 -29.34 -37.53 -12.59
C LEU A 656 -30.75 -37.05 -12.27
N MET A 657 -31.42 -37.71 -11.31
CA MET A 657 -32.68 -37.19 -10.80
C MET A 657 -32.38 -36.18 -9.69
N MET A 658 -32.61 -34.89 -9.95
CA MET A 658 -32.72 -33.92 -8.86
C MET A 658 -33.93 -34.25 -8.00
N GLU A 659 -33.74 -34.27 -6.69
CA GLU A 659 -34.81 -34.56 -5.74
C GLU A 659 -35.89 -33.48 -5.84
N LYS A 660 -37.08 -33.87 -6.31
CA LYS A 660 -38.22 -32.95 -6.37
C LYS A 660 -38.78 -32.80 -4.96
N LYS A 661 -38.81 -31.57 -4.47
CA LYS A 661 -39.46 -31.23 -3.20
C LYS A 661 -40.98 -31.30 -3.37
N ASP A 662 -41.66 -31.65 -2.28
CA ASP A 662 -43.12 -31.71 -2.16
C ASP A 662 -43.76 -30.32 -1.95
N TYR A 663 -42.96 -29.26 -1.90
CA TYR A 663 -43.41 -27.87 -1.71
C TYR A 663 -42.61 -26.90 -2.58
N THR A 664 -43.20 -25.74 -2.85
CA THR A 664 -42.56 -24.63 -3.57
C THR A 664 -42.09 -23.54 -2.59
N VAL A 665 -41.02 -22.84 -2.98
CA VAL A 665 -40.55 -21.65 -2.26
C VAL A 665 -40.48 -20.49 -3.24
N ALA A 666 -41.38 -19.53 -3.06
CA ALA A 666 -41.39 -18.27 -3.77
C ALA A 666 -40.65 -17.20 -2.97
N TYR A 667 -40.11 -16.18 -3.65
CA TYR A 667 -39.36 -15.10 -3.04
C TYR A 667 -39.86 -13.76 -3.57
N THR A 668 -39.90 -12.73 -2.73
CA THR A 668 -40.04 -11.35 -3.21
C THR A 668 -38.74 -10.83 -3.81
N GLU A 669 -38.82 -9.81 -4.67
CA GLU A 669 -37.65 -9.13 -5.24
C GLU A 669 -36.72 -8.60 -4.14
N ASP A 670 -37.28 -7.96 -3.10
CA ASP A 670 -36.52 -7.49 -1.93
C ASP A 670 -35.79 -8.62 -1.19
N ALA A 671 -36.40 -9.80 -1.10
CA ALA A 671 -35.78 -10.95 -0.46
C ALA A 671 -34.59 -11.45 -1.29
N ILE A 672 -34.75 -11.55 -2.61
CA ILE A 672 -33.69 -11.96 -3.53
C ILE A 672 -32.50 -10.98 -3.43
N SER A 673 -32.75 -9.68 -3.52
CA SER A 673 -31.70 -8.66 -3.41
C SER A 673 -30.97 -8.73 -2.07
N MET A 674 -31.71 -8.82 -0.97
CA MET A 674 -31.12 -8.93 0.38
C MET A 674 -30.31 -10.21 0.56
N MET A 675 -30.78 -11.32 0.00
CA MET A 675 -30.08 -12.60 0.06
C MET A 675 -28.76 -12.56 -0.71
N ASP A 676 -28.74 -11.99 -1.93
CA ASP A 676 -27.52 -11.82 -2.72
C ASP A 676 -26.51 -10.93 -1.97
N GLU A 677 -26.96 -9.79 -1.43
CA GLU A 677 -26.13 -8.86 -0.66
C GLU A 677 -25.54 -9.51 0.61
N ARG A 678 -26.31 -10.37 1.28
CA ARG A 678 -25.92 -10.98 2.56
C ARG A 678 -25.29 -12.36 2.40
N MET A 679 -25.04 -12.80 1.17
CA MET A 679 -24.47 -14.11 0.88
C MET A 679 -25.31 -15.27 1.45
N ILE A 680 -26.64 -15.19 1.33
CA ILE A 680 -27.60 -16.22 1.78
C ILE A 680 -28.14 -16.95 0.55
N LEU A 681 -27.98 -18.27 0.51
CA LEU A 681 -28.41 -19.07 -0.63
C LEU A 681 -29.89 -19.47 -0.51
N LYS A 682 -30.56 -19.67 -1.65
CA LYS A 682 -31.89 -20.29 -1.70
C LYS A 682 -31.88 -21.67 -1.01
N SER A 683 -30.81 -22.44 -1.17
CA SER A 683 -30.61 -23.72 -0.47
C SER A 683 -30.53 -23.58 1.06
N ASP A 684 -29.98 -22.48 1.58
CA ASP A 684 -29.92 -22.22 3.03
C ASP A 684 -31.34 -21.96 3.56
N VAL A 685 -32.10 -21.13 2.84
CA VAL A 685 -33.50 -20.81 3.16
C VAL A 685 -34.36 -22.08 3.12
N GLU A 686 -34.21 -22.88 2.07
CA GLU A 686 -34.93 -24.15 1.93
C GLU A 686 -34.59 -25.13 3.05
N ARG A 687 -33.33 -25.18 3.50
CA ARG A 687 -32.95 -26.03 4.64
C ARG A 687 -33.60 -25.55 5.92
N VAL A 688 -33.64 -24.24 6.16
CA VAL A 688 -34.34 -23.64 7.30
C VAL A 688 -35.84 -23.95 7.28
N LEU A 689 -36.48 -23.84 6.11
CA LEU A 689 -37.91 -24.17 5.94
C LEU A 689 -38.19 -25.68 6.10
N SER A 690 -37.26 -26.54 5.67
CA SER A 690 -37.33 -27.99 5.91
C SER A 690 -37.30 -28.31 7.40
N ASP A 691 -36.37 -27.70 8.14
CA ASP A 691 -36.30 -27.90 9.60
C ASP A 691 -37.58 -27.37 10.29
N TYR A 692 -38.11 -26.22 9.83
CA TYR A 692 -39.42 -25.70 10.30
C TYR A 692 -40.56 -26.69 10.06
N ARG A 693 -40.62 -27.36 8.90
CA ARG A 693 -41.64 -28.39 8.63
C ARG A 693 -41.58 -29.52 9.65
N GLU A 694 -40.38 -29.92 10.04
CA GLU A 694 -40.17 -31.01 11.01
C GLU A 694 -40.46 -30.60 12.45
N ASN A 695 -40.04 -29.40 12.87
CA ASN A 695 -40.07 -28.99 14.27
C ASN A 695 -41.18 -28.00 14.64
N GLN A 696 -41.80 -27.36 13.65
CA GLN A 696 -42.84 -26.32 13.80
C GLN A 696 -42.43 -25.16 14.72
N GLU A 697 -41.13 -24.89 14.87
CA GLU A 697 -40.61 -23.80 15.70
C GLU A 697 -40.56 -22.49 14.89
N ALA A 698 -41.46 -21.56 15.19
CA ALA A 698 -41.46 -20.22 14.60
C ALA A 698 -41.99 -19.16 15.58
N ILE A 699 -41.59 -17.91 15.34
CA ILE A 699 -42.16 -16.71 15.97
C ILE A 699 -43.24 -16.20 15.02
N PHE A 700 -44.46 -16.04 15.51
CA PHE A 700 -45.55 -15.42 14.75
C PHE A 700 -45.64 -13.93 15.07
N ASP A 701 -45.63 -13.10 14.03
CA ASP A 701 -45.72 -11.65 14.11
C ASP A 701 -47.18 -11.23 13.84
N GLU A 702 -47.91 -10.82 14.89
CA GLU A 702 -49.35 -10.55 14.78
C GLU A 702 -49.70 -9.36 13.88
N GLU A 703 -48.81 -8.38 13.75
CA GLU A 703 -49.04 -7.17 12.94
C GLU A 703 -48.87 -7.48 11.45
N THR A 704 -47.81 -8.18 11.08
CA THR A 704 -47.48 -8.48 9.68
C THR A 704 -48.09 -9.80 9.18
N LYS A 705 -48.57 -10.66 10.09
CA LYS A 705 -49.02 -12.04 9.82
C LYS A 705 -47.93 -12.95 9.25
N GLU A 706 -46.67 -12.62 9.51
CA GLU A 706 -45.50 -13.38 9.05
C GLU A 706 -45.01 -14.36 10.12
N LEU A 707 -44.43 -15.47 9.66
CA LEU A 707 -43.70 -16.42 10.48
C LEU A 707 -42.21 -16.16 10.35
N VAL A 708 -41.49 -16.29 11.46
CA VAL A 708 -40.04 -16.15 11.52
C VAL A 708 -39.45 -17.40 12.16
N THR A 709 -38.72 -18.18 11.38
CA THR A 709 -38.04 -19.40 11.85
C THR A 709 -36.53 -19.31 11.62
N ARG A 710 -35.78 -20.25 12.19
CA ARG A 710 -34.32 -20.30 12.09
C ARG A 710 -33.78 -21.72 12.06
N SER A 711 -32.60 -21.85 11.49
CA SER A 711 -31.73 -23.01 11.67
C SER A 711 -30.27 -22.61 11.74
N ARG A 712 -29.48 -23.38 12.48
CA ARG A 712 -28.01 -23.23 12.48
C ARG A 712 -27.40 -24.21 11.49
N LEU A 713 -26.79 -23.67 10.43
CA LEU A 713 -26.08 -24.44 9.40
C LEU A 713 -24.58 -24.17 9.56
N GLY A 714 -23.84 -25.17 10.05
CA GLY A 714 -22.44 -25.00 10.43
C GLY A 714 -22.27 -23.93 11.52
N ASN A 715 -21.53 -22.85 11.21
CA ASN A 715 -21.26 -21.77 12.16
C ASN A 715 -22.25 -20.60 12.08
N VAL A 716 -23.18 -20.64 11.12
CA VAL A 716 -24.09 -19.54 10.82
C VAL A 716 -25.51 -19.93 11.18
N THR A 717 -26.21 -19.06 11.88
CA THR A 717 -27.63 -19.18 12.16
C THR A 717 -28.38 -18.32 11.16
N PHE A 718 -29.18 -18.95 10.31
CA PHE A 718 -30.02 -18.32 9.31
C PHE A 718 -31.43 -18.17 9.83
N TRP A 719 -32.04 -17.02 9.54
CA TRP A 719 -33.41 -16.69 9.86
C TRP A 719 -34.18 -16.41 8.58
N VAL A 720 -35.39 -16.94 8.52
CA VAL A 720 -36.29 -16.81 7.37
C VAL A 720 -37.61 -16.26 7.87
N ARG A 721 -38.06 -15.17 7.24
CA ARG A 721 -39.35 -14.54 7.46
C ARG A 721 -40.22 -14.78 6.23
N PHE A 722 -41.36 -15.43 6.43
CA PHE A 722 -42.17 -15.97 5.34
C PHE A 722 -43.66 -16.01 5.71
N VAL A 723 -44.50 -16.23 4.70
CA VAL A 723 -45.91 -16.61 4.87
C VAL A 723 -46.14 -17.98 4.25
N GLU A 724 -47.04 -18.75 4.82
CA GLU A 724 -47.50 -20.02 4.25
C GLU A 724 -48.48 -19.75 3.11
N THR A 725 -48.37 -20.56 2.05
CA THR A 725 -49.22 -20.50 0.85
C THR A 725 -49.79 -21.89 0.59
N GLU A 726 -50.78 -22.00 -0.31
CA GLU A 726 -51.40 -23.30 -0.64
C GLU A 726 -50.38 -24.34 -1.15
N GLU A 727 -49.33 -23.90 -1.84
CA GLU A 727 -48.34 -24.77 -2.49
C GLU A 727 -46.98 -24.81 -1.77
N GLY A 728 -46.81 -24.09 -0.65
CA GLY A 728 -45.54 -23.98 0.06
C GLY A 728 -45.35 -22.66 0.80
N TYR A 729 -44.28 -21.91 0.49
CA TYR A 729 -43.89 -20.73 1.26
C TYR A 729 -43.55 -19.53 0.37
N LEU A 730 -43.93 -18.32 0.80
CA LEU A 730 -43.48 -17.06 0.22
C LEU A 730 -42.53 -16.36 1.19
N VAL A 731 -41.24 -16.33 0.82
CA VAL A 731 -40.17 -15.72 1.60
C VAL A 731 -40.14 -14.22 1.34
N ARG A 732 -40.26 -13.45 2.41
CA ARG A 732 -40.25 -11.97 2.40
C ARG A 732 -38.90 -11.41 2.80
N ARG A 733 -38.15 -12.12 3.67
CA ARG A 733 -36.85 -11.68 4.17
C ARG A 733 -36.01 -12.84 4.68
N ALA A 734 -34.69 -12.74 4.53
CA ALA A 734 -33.73 -13.64 5.17
C ALA A 734 -32.56 -12.86 5.77
N TYR A 735 -32.04 -13.31 6.91
CA TYR A 735 -30.85 -12.74 7.53
C TYR A 735 -30.07 -13.79 8.29
N SER A 736 -28.80 -13.51 8.59
CA SER A 736 -27.93 -14.46 9.28
C SER A 736 -27.03 -13.79 10.31
N HIS A 737 -26.60 -14.57 11.31
CA HIS A 737 -25.61 -14.16 12.30
C HIS A 737 -24.85 -15.37 12.84
N ARG A 738 -23.71 -15.15 13.52
CA ARG A 738 -22.88 -16.25 14.04
C ARG A 738 -23.17 -16.64 15.49
N MET A 739 -24.17 -16.02 16.14
CA MET A 739 -24.59 -16.39 17.49
C MET A 739 -25.26 -17.77 17.52
N ASN A 740 -24.87 -18.60 18.49
CA ASN A 740 -25.64 -19.79 18.85
C ASN A 740 -26.84 -19.33 19.69
N ILE A 741 -28.03 -19.74 19.28
CA ILE A 741 -29.23 -19.42 20.05
C ILE A 741 -30.02 -20.69 20.29
N MET A 742 -30.08 -21.02 21.57
CA MET A 742 -30.71 -22.22 22.07
C MET A 742 -32.10 -21.88 22.58
N LYS A 743 -33.02 -22.84 22.46
CA LYS A 743 -34.31 -22.74 23.14
C LYS A 743 -34.05 -22.74 24.64
N ARG A 744 -34.58 -21.72 25.34
CA ARG A 744 -34.53 -21.69 26.81
C ARG A 744 -35.49 -22.78 27.31
N VAL A 745 -34.95 -23.96 27.60
CA VAL A 745 -35.69 -25.01 28.32
C VAL A 745 -35.88 -24.52 29.75
N GLY A 746 -37.11 -24.59 30.28
CA GLY A 746 -37.54 -23.92 31.51
C GLY A 746 -36.63 -24.15 32.73
N GLN A 747 -36.56 -23.11 33.57
CA GLN A 747 -36.11 -23.21 34.97
C GLN A 747 -37.09 -24.03 35.79
#